data_AF-A0A4S2RFJ8-F1
#
_entry.id   AF-A0A4S2RFJ8-F1
#
_cell.length_a   1.000
_cell.length_b   1.000
_cell.length_c   1.000
_cell.angle_alpha   90.00
_cell.angle_beta   90.00
_cell.angle_gamma   90.00
#
_symmetry.space_group_name_H-M   'P 1'
#
loop_
_entity.id
_entity.type
_entity.pdbx_description
1 polymer ?
#
loop_
_entity_poly.entity_id
_entity_poly.type
_entity_poly.pdbx_seq_one_letter_code
_entity_poly.pdbx_strand_id
1 'polypeptide(L)'
;MTTTYQGRAPKGNDQWAYVAFDVPTGVQRISVETSHDAAAGILDLGVFGPSGFRGWSGGERAGFTLSAADATPGYIPAPVEPGSWSVILGPMVGADGGMAWQIDVTLHFGDPLPRAPYDLLPGSLAGRGPGWYRGDLHLHSVHSDGKRTVDEIVAAARQEGLHFIATSDHNTSSTGLTWRGNVPTDLLVINAEEVTTRHGHWLAVGLPQGEWVDWRYGPADQGAFESHARRVHSLGGLTIAAHPLTPAAGSFWEFGLDRVDALEVWNGPWTLDDAANIAAWHVMLCLGKRVAAVGNSDAHSPADAVGRPHNVVHATSLSTTAVLDALRLGRSYAVESAAVTVDFTARTGRAVAGPGEELPLSLFDAVDVTLDVTGAPDSIATLYTEWGIMAATCIDGSGRGRLHWRGWGKASLFARAEVRRPKPASTTLDQLVAITNPVWFYSAQLPPYDVERRALFHTERRPDGSWSSMRPLPGAGAGAASFAGVQSSAAGMADGSVVVLGIALDNSLWLTAVRGSATLQPWQRVAGPDGATGFTVREADIAAFPDGTCQLVVTALDGTTYHQQRRADGTLPGFRAVSGFSAKSRWGATKVSVTAMPDGSAQLLSYGTDGAMYHCVRGRDGTWTAWGRLAGYNGGATFSGPALAIAGMPDGSSQVLAIGLDGMVYHQQRRPDGSWTGFRPPRGVTTPTMGASAIGIAGTPDGSAQVVAVGLDGRIWHNVRRPDGSWTPFAQIPGPNGRDPFPAGQVRITALRDGTTHVTAVSAG
;
A
#
# COMPACT_ATOMS: atom_id res chain seq x y z
N MET A 1 8.60 2.91 53.64
CA MET A 1 7.37 2.14 53.89
C MET A 1 7.18 1.20 52.72
N THR A 2 7.02 -0.10 52.93
CA THR A 2 6.80 -1.07 51.86
C THR A 2 5.40 -1.67 51.96
N THR A 3 4.73 -1.83 50.83
CA THR A 3 3.43 -2.48 50.73
C THR A 3 3.49 -3.53 49.62
N THR A 4 3.08 -4.76 49.95
CA THR A 4 3.07 -5.90 49.05
C THR A 4 1.68 -6.08 48.45
N TYR A 5 1.63 -6.27 47.14
CA TYR A 5 0.45 -6.56 46.35
C TYR A 5 0.63 -7.89 45.65
N GLN A 6 -0.44 -8.66 45.50
CA GLN A 6 -0.41 -9.96 44.83
C GLN A 6 -1.62 -10.10 43.92
N GLY A 7 -1.45 -10.86 42.85
CA GLY A 7 -2.54 -11.17 41.93
C GLY A 7 -2.22 -12.34 41.01
N ARG A 8 -3.12 -12.58 40.07
CA ARG A 8 -2.96 -13.60 39.04
C ARG A 8 -3.48 -13.08 37.69
N ALA A 9 -2.68 -13.24 36.65
CA ALA A 9 -3.07 -13.00 35.28
C ALA A 9 -3.50 -14.34 34.63
N PRO A 10 -4.64 -14.40 33.92
CA PRO A 10 -5.00 -15.57 33.13
C PRO A 10 -4.10 -15.70 31.88
N LYS A 11 -4.19 -16.84 31.19
CA LYS A 11 -3.49 -17.07 29.93
C LYS A 11 -3.86 -16.00 28.88
N GLY A 12 -2.89 -15.53 28.10
CA GLY A 12 -3.07 -14.52 27.05
C GLY A 12 -1.99 -13.44 27.05
N ASN A 13 -2.04 -12.55 26.06
CA ASN A 13 -1.07 -11.47 25.81
C ASN A 13 -1.70 -10.06 25.76
N ASP A 14 -3.02 -9.94 25.61
CA ASP A 14 -3.72 -8.66 25.45
C ASP A 14 -4.42 -8.21 26.74
N GLN A 15 -3.67 -8.16 27.83
CA GLN A 15 -4.21 -7.80 29.15
C GLN A 15 -3.32 -6.80 29.86
N TRP A 16 -3.96 -5.85 30.53
CA TRP A 16 -3.30 -4.85 31.37
C TRP A 16 -3.87 -4.94 32.79
N ALA A 17 -2.99 -5.06 33.78
CA ALA A 17 -3.37 -4.97 35.18
C ALA A 17 -2.83 -3.69 35.81
N TYR A 18 -3.59 -3.13 36.76
CA TYR A 18 -3.27 -1.87 37.41
C TYR A 18 -3.28 -2.08 38.93
N VAL A 19 -2.14 -1.82 39.56
CA VAL A 19 -1.98 -1.91 41.01
C VAL A 19 -1.90 -0.50 41.57
N ALA A 20 -3.06 -0.02 42.04
CA ALA A 20 -3.19 1.31 42.61
C ALA A 20 -2.59 1.39 44.02
N PHE A 21 -1.90 2.50 44.29
CA PHE A 21 -1.37 2.84 45.61
C PHE A 21 -1.33 4.35 45.80
N ASP A 22 -1.49 4.81 47.04
CA ASP A 22 -1.46 6.24 47.36
C ASP A 22 -0.07 6.66 47.87
N VAL A 23 0.39 7.79 47.37
CA VAL A 23 1.67 8.40 47.75
C VAL A 23 1.38 9.64 48.61
N PRO A 24 1.71 9.62 49.92
CA PRO A 24 1.54 10.78 50.78
C PRO A 24 2.59 11.87 50.52
N THR A 25 2.38 13.04 51.11
CA THR A 25 3.39 14.11 51.10
C THR A 25 4.67 13.66 51.81
N GLY A 26 5.84 14.09 51.31
CA GLY A 26 7.15 13.79 51.90
C GLY A 26 7.84 12.55 51.36
N VAL A 27 7.23 11.85 50.39
CA VAL A 27 7.91 10.79 49.62
C VAL A 27 8.82 11.43 48.58
N GLN A 28 10.10 11.07 48.58
CA GLN A 28 11.10 11.59 47.66
C GLN A 28 11.49 10.60 46.55
N ARG A 29 11.23 9.30 46.75
CA ARG A 29 11.55 8.21 45.81
C ARG A 29 10.55 7.07 45.96
N ILE A 30 10.21 6.44 44.83
CA ILE A 30 9.43 5.21 44.76
C ILE A 30 10.35 4.11 44.24
N SER A 31 10.31 2.93 44.86
CA SER A 31 10.97 1.73 44.34
C SER A 31 9.95 0.62 44.25
N VAL A 32 9.97 -0.13 43.16
CA VAL A 32 9.06 -1.23 42.88
C VAL A 32 9.87 -2.46 42.54
N GLU A 33 9.56 -3.58 43.17
CA GLU A 33 10.11 -4.89 42.85
C GLU A 33 8.96 -5.83 42.50
N THR A 34 9.18 -6.74 41.55
CA THR A 34 8.19 -7.69 41.07
C THR A 34 8.76 -9.10 41.09
N SER A 35 7.89 -10.08 41.32
CA SER A 35 8.23 -11.48 41.15
C SER A 35 7.07 -12.28 40.57
N HIS A 36 7.41 -13.23 39.70
CA HIS A 36 6.49 -14.19 39.09
C HIS A 36 7.27 -15.46 38.72
N ASP A 37 6.53 -16.54 38.41
CA ASP A 37 7.14 -17.73 37.83
C ASP A 37 7.49 -17.46 36.36
N ALA A 38 8.79 -17.40 36.04
CA ALA A 38 9.27 -17.18 34.68
C ALA A 38 8.81 -18.27 33.70
N ALA A 39 8.49 -19.47 34.17
CA ALA A 39 7.92 -20.52 33.33
C ALA A 39 6.47 -20.22 32.91
N ALA A 40 5.77 -19.32 33.63
CA ALA A 40 4.42 -18.90 33.27
C ALA A 40 4.40 -17.88 32.12
N GLY A 41 5.48 -17.13 31.93
CA GLY A 41 5.64 -16.16 30.86
C GLY A 41 6.40 -14.89 31.28
N ILE A 42 6.14 -13.79 30.56
CA ILE A 42 6.79 -12.48 30.77
C ILE A 42 5.82 -11.55 31.49
N LEU A 43 6.32 -10.81 32.49
CA LEU A 43 5.55 -9.79 33.20
C LEU A 43 6.12 -8.41 32.86
N ASP A 44 5.47 -7.70 31.96
CA ASP A 44 5.92 -6.34 31.64
C ASP A 44 5.58 -5.36 32.77
N LEU A 45 6.43 -4.35 32.97
CA LEU A 45 6.34 -3.42 34.09
C LEU A 45 6.41 -1.94 33.66
N GLY A 46 5.53 -1.12 34.24
CA GLY A 46 5.57 0.34 34.14
C GLY A 46 4.83 1.03 35.26
N VAL A 47 4.70 2.36 35.19
CA VAL A 47 3.99 3.13 36.22
C VAL A 47 3.36 4.42 35.69
N PHE A 48 2.20 4.76 36.27
CA PHE A 48 1.53 6.04 36.14
C PHE A 48 1.52 6.76 37.49
N GLY A 49 1.78 8.06 37.46
CA GLY A 49 1.54 8.97 38.58
C GLY A 49 0.34 9.89 38.33
N PRO A 50 0.07 10.84 39.24
CA PRO A 50 -1.06 11.76 39.15
C PRO A 50 -1.11 12.55 37.82
N SER A 51 0.06 12.96 37.32
CA SER A 51 0.19 13.70 36.05
C SER A 51 0.32 12.80 34.81
N GLY A 52 0.19 11.48 34.94
CA GLY A 52 0.21 10.53 33.82
C GLY A 52 1.41 9.60 33.80
N PHE A 53 1.86 9.23 32.60
CA PHE A 53 2.88 8.21 32.36
C PHE A 53 4.23 8.58 33.01
N ARG A 54 4.88 7.62 33.69
CA ARG A 54 6.16 7.82 34.39
C ARG A 54 7.25 6.82 33.99
N GLY A 55 6.94 5.85 33.13
CA GLY A 55 7.93 4.94 32.58
C GLY A 55 7.42 3.54 32.30
N TRP A 56 8.18 2.84 31.47
CA TRP A 56 7.95 1.47 31.03
C TRP A 56 9.30 0.82 30.76
N SER A 57 9.42 -0.47 31.06
CA SER A 57 10.61 -1.26 30.73
C SER A 57 10.30 -2.61 30.09
N GLY A 58 9.04 -2.88 29.75
CA GLY A 58 8.62 -4.21 29.34
C GLY A 58 9.00 -5.27 30.37
N GLY A 59 9.29 -6.48 29.90
CA GLY A 59 9.70 -7.62 30.71
C GLY A 59 11.18 -7.67 31.09
N GLU A 60 11.96 -6.66 30.74
CA GLU A 60 13.42 -6.66 30.90
C GLU A 60 13.89 -6.43 32.33
N ARG A 61 13.00 -5.93 33.18
CA ARG A 61 13.32 -5.55 34.56
C ARG A 61 12.36 -6.18 35.53
N ALA A 62 12.92 -6.75 36.60
CA ALA A 62 12.15 -7.22 37.74
C ALA A 62 11.80 -6.10 38.74
N GLY A 63 12.13 -4.84 38.43
CA GLY A 63 11.89 -3.70 39.31
C GLY A 63 12.50 -2.40 38.80
N PHE A 64 12.08 -1.29 39.41
CA PHE A 64 12.56 0.06 39.08
C PHE A 64 12.59 0.96 40.30
N THR A 65 13.35 2.06 40.18
CA THR A 65 13.31 3.19 41.11
C THR A 65 13.14 4.48 40.33
N LEU A 66 12.41 5.44 40.90
CA LEU A 66 12.29 6.79 40.33
C LEU A 66 12.20 7.86 41.41
N SER A 67 12.78 9.00 41.11
CA SER A 67 12.83 10.18 41.97
C SER A 67 13.03 11.45 41.13
N ALA A 68 13.13 12.60 41.79
CA ALA A 68 13.52 13.84 41.12
C ALA A 68 14.96 13.82 40.58
N ALA A 69 15.89 13.11 41.25
CA ALA A 69 17.32 13.15 40.96
C ALA A 69 17.77 12.08 39.94
N ASP A 70 17.11 10.93 39.94
CA ASP A 70 17.43 9.79 39.09
C ASP A 70 16.22 8.87 38.93
N ALA A 71 16.27 8.04 37.89
CA ALA A 71 15.35 6.96 37.64
C ALA A 71 16.07 5.80 36.94
N THR A 72 15.56 4.59 37.13
CA THR A 72 15.97 3.41 36.34
C THR A 72 15.75 3.70 34.84
N PRO A 73 16.65 3.31 33.93
CA PRO A 73 16.41 3.47 32.50
C PRO A 73 15.07 2.83 32.06
N GLY A 74 14.31 3.55 31.24
CA GLY A 74 12.90 3.28 30.95
C GLY A 74 11.92 4.17 31.72
N TYR A 75 12.38 4.82 32.80
CA TYR A 75 11.57 5.66 33.69
C TYR A 75 12.01 7.12 33.69
N ILE A 76 11.05 8.01 33.97
CA ILE A 76 11.24 9.46 33.84
C ILE A 76 11.65 10.07 35.19
N PRO A 77 12.86 10.66 35.30
CA PRO A 77 13.27 11.37 36.50
C PRO A 77 12.51 12.70 36.63
N ALA A 78 11.66 12.80 37.64
CA ALA A 78 10.91 14.00 37.99
C ALA A 78 10.37 13.87 39.42
N PRO A 79 10.01 14.99 40.09
CA PRO A 79 9.47 14.95 41.45
C PRO A 79 8.38 13.91 41.64
N VAL A 80 8.39 13.27 42.81
CA VAL A 80 7.34 12.33 43.22
C VAL A 80 6.16 13.16 43.72
N GLU A 81 5.08 13.12 42.95
CA GLU A 81 3.84 13.85 43.25
C GLU A 81 3.02 13.08 44.30
N PRO A 82 2.54 13.75 45.37
CA PRO A 82 1.54 13.16 46.25
C PRO A 82 0.24 12.89 45.48
N GLY A 83 -0.44 11.79 45.79
CA GLY A 83 -1.70 11.40 45.17
C GLY A 83 -1.74 9.93 44.77
N SER A 84 -2.67 9.59 43.88
CA SER A 84 -2.86 8.21 43.43
C SER A 84 -1.89 7.85 42.30
N TRP A 85 -1.18 6.76 42.50
CA TRP A 85 -0.27 6.15 41.54
C TRP A 85 -0.77 4.76 41.17
N SER A 86 -0.29 4.24 40.05
CA SER A 86 -0.61 2.88 39.61
C SER A 86 0.59 2.23 38.94
N VAL A 87 1.02 1.08 39.47
CA VAL A 87 1.91 0.19 38.71
C VAL A 87 1.09 -0.47 37.62
N ILE A 88 1.50 -0.34 36.36
CA ILE A 88 0.89 -1.05 35.24
C ILE A 88 1.68 -2.31 34.96
N LEU A 89 0.96 -3.41 34.71
CA LEU A 89 1.51 -4.69 34.31
C LEU A 89 0.96 -5.11 32.94
N GLY A 90 1.83 -5.60 32.08
CA GLY A 90 1.49 -6.24 30.81
C GLY A 90 1.87 -7.72 30.81
N PRO A 91 1.11 -8.61 31.46
CA PRO A 91 1.43 -10.03 31.49
C PRO A 91 1.24 -10.69 30.12
N MET A 92 2.29 -11.37 29.63
CA MET A 92 2.25 -12.29 28.50
C MET A 92 2.36 -13.71 29.03
N VAL A 93 1.22 -14.39 29.13
CA VAL A 93 1.07 -15.65 29.87
C VAL A 93 0.84 -16.81 28.92
N GLY A 94 1.83 -17.71 28.83
CA GLY A 94 1.74 -18.94 28.02
C GLY A 94 1.13 -20.11 28.79
N ALA A 95 1.21 -20.11 30.11
CA ALA A 95 0.76 -21.22 30.95
C ALA A 95 -0.77 -21.26 31.10
N ASP A 96 -1.35 -22.46 30.95
CA ASP A 96 -2.80 -22.70 31.11
C ASP A 96 -3.31 -22.39 32.52
N GLY A 97 -2.45 -22.49 33.54
CA GLY A 97 -2.76 -22.13 34.92
C GLY A 97 -2.78 -20.62 35.19
N GLY A 98 -2.41 -19.79 34.22
CA GLY A 98 -2.15 -18.36 34.44
C GLY A 98 -0.81 -18.09 35.12
N MET A 99 -0.55 -16.83 35.44
CA MET A 99 0.67 -16.34 36.08
C MET A 99 0.31 -15.68 37.42
N ALA A 100 0.78 -16.23 38.53
CA ALA A 100 0.75 -15.52 39.81
C ALA A 100 1.90 -14.51 39.84
N TRP A 101 1.62 -13.31 40.34
CA TRP A 101 2.59 -12.23 40.46
C TRP A 101 2.51 -11.56 41.84
N GLN A 102 3.63 -11.02 42.29
CA GLN A 102 3.75 -10.18 43.48
C GLN A 102 4.49 -8.89 43.10
N ILE A 103 4.10 -7.78 43.75
CA ILE A 103 4.72 -6.47 43.61
C ILE A 103 4.94 -5.87 44.99
N ASP A 104 6.15 -5.44 45.26
CA ASP A 104 6.52 -4.71 46.47
C ASP A 104 6.77 -3.24 46.12
N VAL A 105 5.90 -2.35 46.61
CA VAL A 105 6.04 -0.90 46.42
C VAL A 105 6.64 -0.29 47.68
N THR A 106 7.84 0.26 47.57
CA THR A 106 8.54 0.96 48.64
C THR A 106 8.54 2.47 48.41
N LEU A 107 7.93 3.19 49.35
CA LEU A 107 7.96 4.65 49.44
C LEU A 107 9.07 5.10 50.39
N HIS A 108 10.00 5.91 49.87
CA HIS A 108 11.11 6.47 50.62
C HIS A 108 10.81 7.92 50.99
N PHE A 109 10.84 8.23 52.28
CA PHE A 109 10.54 9.57 52.80
C PHE A 109 11.82 10.37 53.04
N GLY A 110 11.73 11.68 52.86
CA GLY A 110 12.81 12.61 53.15
C GLY A 110 12.61 13.96 52.48
N ASP A 111 13.65 14.79 52.52
CA ASP A 111 13.64 16.10 51.88
C ASP A 111 13.59 15.96 50.34
N PRO A 112 12.92 16.89 49.62
CA PRO A 112 12.86 16.83 48.16
C PRO A 112 14.25 16.72 47.52
N LEU A 113 14.44 15.66 46.72
CA LEU A 113 15.69 15.46 45.98
C LEU A 113 15.82 16.51 44.86
N PRO A 114 17.05 16.93 44.52
CA PRO A 114 17.27 17.90 43.45
C PRO A 114 16.78 17.33 42.11
N ARG A 115 16.20 18.20 41.27
CA ARG A 115 15.77 17.79 39.94
C ARG A 115 16.97 17.52 39.06
N ALA A 116 16.94 16.37 38.39
CA ALA A 116 17.92 15.97 37.43
C ALA A 116 17.77 16.80 36.13
N PRO A 117 18.75 17.64 35.75
CA PRO A 117 18.69 18.37 34.49
C PRO A 117 18.92 17.41 33.32
N TYR A 118 18.44 17.77 32.13
CA TYR A 118 18.80 17.11 30.89
C TYR A 118 18.97 18.17 29.80
N ASP A 119 19.82 17.86 28.83
CA ASP A 119 20.10 18.74 27.70
C ASP A 119 19.04 18.58 26.62
N LEU A 120 18.66 19.70 26.00
CA LEU A 120 17.80 19.67 24.83
C LEU A 120 18.59 19.20 23.62
N LEU A 121 18.03 18.26 22.86
CA LEU A 121 18.65 17.80 21.62
C LEU A 121 18.61 18.91 20.57
N PRO A 122 19.73 19.22 19.89
CA PRO A 122 19.75 20.24 18.86
C PRO A 122 18.93 19.77 17.65
N GLY A 123 18.00 20.61 17.18
CA GLY A 123 17.19 20.31 15.99
C GLY A 123 17.97 20.34 14.67
N SER A 124 19.22 20.82 14.68
CA SER A 124 20.07 20.93 13.49
C SER A 124 21.56 20.99 13.84
N LEU A 125 22.41 20.45 12.96
CA LEU A 125 23.86 20.61 13.02
C LEU A 125 24.38 21.43 11.83
N ALA A 126 25.36 22.30 12.10
CA ALA A 126 25.94 23.19 11.10
C ALA A 126 26.98 22.48 10.21
N GLY A 127 27.22 23.01 9.00
CA GLY A 127 28.45 22.74 8.25
C GLY A 127 28.37 21.74 7.08
N ARG A 128 27.20 21.20 6.72
CA ARG A 128 27.08 20.22 5.60
C ARG A 128 26.19 20.64 4.42
N GLY A 129 25.23 21.55 4.59
CA GLY A 129 24.36 22.04 3.50
C GLY A 129 23.48 20.96 2.85
N PRO A 130 22.96 21.17 1.63
CA PRO A 130 22.20 20.13 0.93
C PRO A 130 23.07 18.93 0.55
N GLY A 131 22.60 17.70 0.76
CA GLY A 131 23.34 16.49 0.39
C GLY A 131 22.75 15.19 0.91
N TRP A 132 23.53 14.11 0.76
CA TRP A 132 23.17 12.77 1.19
C TRP A 132 23.66 12.49 2.62
N TYR A 133 22.74 12.11 3.50
CA TYR A 133 22.99 11.85 4.91
C TYR A 133 22.67 10.40 5.27
N ARG A 134 23.57 9.72 5.98
CA ARG A 134 23.38 8.33 6.40
C ARG A 134 22.75 8.33 7.79
N GLY A 135 21.78 7.46 8.05
CA GLY A 135 21.25 7.33 9.38
C GLY A 135 20.31 6.17 9.59
N ASP A 136 20.13 5.85 10.87
CA ASP A 136 19.39 4.71 11.36
C ASP A 136 18.24 5.21 12.24
N LEU A 137 17.02 4.72 11.98
CA LEU A 137 15.80 5.18 12.63
C LEU A 137 15.31 4.22 13.72
N HIS A 138 15.91 3.03 13.84
CA HIS A 138 15.42 1.95 14.70
C HIS A 138 16.57 1.41 15.55
N LEU A 139 16.66 1.88 16.80
CA LEU A 139 17.75 1.57 17.72
C LEU A 139 17.25 1.50 19.17
N HIS A 140 17.73 0.47 19.88
CA HIS A 140 17.35 0.17 21.26
C HIS A 140 18.52 0.40 22.20
N SER A 141 18.25 1.09 23.31
CA SER A 141 19.20 1.34 24.37
C SER A 141 18.79 0.62 25.65
N VAL A 142 19.58 0.80 26.71
CA VAL A 142 19.22 0.32 28.06
C VAL A 142 17.91 0.91 28.59
N HIS A 143 17.31 1.89 27.92
CA HIS A 143 16.01 2.45 28.31
C HIS A 143 14.83 1.55 27.96
N SER A 144 15.01 0.58 27.07
CA SER A 144 14.07 -0.54 26.88
C SER A 144 14.80 -1.87 27.07
N ASP A 145 14.88 -2.69 26.04
CA ASP A 145 15.49 -4.02 26.04
C ASP A 145 16.88 -4.07 25.40
N GLY A 146 17.32 -2.96 24.80
CA GLY A 146 18.67 -2.77 24.33
C GLY A 146 19.73 -2.92 25.44
N LYS A 147 20.93 -3.33 25.05
CA LYS A 147 22.07 -3.58 25.97
C LYS A 147 23.16 -2.52 25.90
N ARG A 148 23.00 -1.51 25.04
CA ARG A 148 23.94 -0.40 24.89
C ARG A 148 23.41 0.87 25.55
N THR A 149 24.30 1.63 26.15
CA THR A 149 24.06 3.01 26.55
C THR A 149 23.95 3.92 25.32
N VAL A 150 23.37 5.10 25.47
CA VAL A 150 23.31 6.09 24.38
C VAL A 150 24.71 6.48 23.86
N ASP A 151 25.72 6.53 24.75
CA ASP A 151 27.10 6.83 24.36
C ASP A 151 27.72 5.73 23.50
N GLU A 152 27.44 4.46 23.82
CA GLU A 152 27.90 3.31 23.02
C GLU A 152 27.20 3.25 21.66
N ILE A 153 25.91 3.59 21.60
CA ILE A 153 25.17 3.72 20.33
C ILE A 153 25.78 4.84 19.48
N VAL A 154 26.02 6.01 20.05
CA VAL A 154 26.67 7.13 19.36
C VAL A 154 28.07 6.75 18.86
N ALA A 155 28.86 6.03 19.67
CA ALA A 155 30.18 5.55 19.27
C ALA A 155 30.10 4.56 18.09
N ALA A 156 29.16 3.61 18.13
CA ALA A 156 28.94 2.65 17.05
C ALA A 156 28.43 3.32 15.76
N ALA A 157 27.51 4.27 15.88
CA ALA A 157 26.99 5.06 14.76
C ALA A 157 28.12 5.85 14.05
N ARG A 158 29.04 6.45 14.82
CA ARG A 158 30.22 7.13 14.27
C ARG A 158 31.16 6.17 13.53
N GLN A 159 31.34 4.95 14.05
CA GLN A 159 32.17 3.93 13.40
C GLN A 159 31.59 3.48 12.05
N GLU A 160 30.26 3.41 11.94
CA GLU A 160 29.58 3.14 10.65
C GLU A 160 29.43 4.39 9.78
N GLY A 161 29.92 5.56 10.22
CA GLY A 161 29.87 6.79 9.43
C GLY A 161 28.46 7.37 9.27
N LEU A 162 27.58 7.15 10.24
CA LEU A 162 26.25 7.75 10.27
C LEU A 162 26.34 9.26 10.56
N HIS A 163 25.40 10.01 10.00
CA HIS A 163 25.21 11.44 10.22
C HIS A 163 24.05 11.75 11.16
N PHE A 164 23.08 10.84 11.26
CA PHE A 164 21.99 10.93 12.22
C PHE A 164 21.59 9.55 12.75
N ILE A 165 20.98 9.53 13.93
CA ILE A 165 20.32 8.36 14.53
C ILE A 165 18.98 8.78 15.12
N ALA A 166 18.04 7.85 15.24
CA ALA A 166 16.86 8.00 16.09
C ALA A 166 16.95 7.08 17.31
N THR A 167 16.55 7.57 18.49
CA THR A 167 16.48 6.76 19.71
C THR A 167 15.05 6.24 19.88
N SER A 168 14.78 4.99 19.49
CA SER A 168 13.41 4.45 19.36
C SER A 168 13.11 3.37 20.39
N ASP A 169 13.57 3.54 21.62
CA ASP A 169 13.30 2.59 22.71
C ASP A 169 11.79 2.30 22.86
N HIS A 170 11.47 1.05 23.19
CA HIS A 170 10.09 0.60 23.27
C HIS A 170 9.28 1.37 24.32
N ASN A 171 8.17 1.98 23.88
CA ASN A 171 7.10 2.45 24.75
C ASN A 171 7.54 3.45 25.86
N THR A 172 8.63 4.18 25.66
CA THR A 172 9.18 5.10 26.67
C THR A 172 9.80 6.34 26.04
N SER A 173 9.59 7.50 26.67
CA SER A 173 10.24 8.76 26.28
C SER A 173 11.53 9.03 27.07
N SER A 174 11.94 8.10 27.94
CA SER A 174 13.03 8.33 28.90
C SER A 174 14.40 8.54 28.26
N THR A 175 14.67 7.96 27.09
CA THR A 175 15.92 8.14 26.35
C THR A 175 16.12 9.58 25.90
N GLY A 176 15.03 10.26 25.51
CA GLY A 176 15.05 11.68 25.22
C GLY A 176 15.45 12.54 26.42
N LEU A 177 15.29 12.06 27.66
CA LEU A 177 15.50 12.83 28.90
C LEU A 177 16.77 12.41 29.66
N THR A 178 17.67 11.63 29.02
CA THR A 178 18.88 11.08 29.65
C THR A 178 20.16 11.85 29.34
N TRP A 179 20.15 12.68 28.28
CA TRP A 179 21.32 13.41 27.79
C TRP A 179 21.80 14.46 28.78
N ARG A 180 23.06 14.37 29.23
CA ARG A 180 23.68 15.23 30.25
C ARG A 180 25.18 15.42 29.99
N GLY A 181 25.53 16.49 29.29
CA GLY A 181 26.90 16.80 28.91
C GLY A 181 27.49 15.87 27.85
N ASN A 182 26.68 14.98 27.28
CA ASN A 182 27.08 13.96 26.30
C ASN A 182 26.34 14.06 24.95
N VAL A 183 25.57 15.14 24.73
CA VAL A 183 24.93 15.39 23.42
C VAL A 183 26.02 15.52 22.35
N PRO A 184 26.02 14.70 21.29
CA PRO A 184 27.01 14.79 20.23
C PRO A 184 26.87 16.09 19.44
N THR A 185 28.00 16.67 19.01
CA THR A 185 28.03 17.92 18.22
C THR A 185 28.18 17.69 16.72
N ASP A 186 28.45 16.45 16.32
CA ASP A 186 28.79 16.00 14.96
C ASP A 186 27.82 14.94 14.40
N LEU A 187 26.91 14.41 15.24
CA LEU A 187 25.90 13.41 14.92
C LEU A 187 24.52 13.94 15.35
N LEU A 188 23.55 14.01 14.44
CA LEU A 188 22.21 14.47 14.76
C LEU A 188 21.44 13.35 15.47
N VAL A 189 20.95 13.62 16.69
CA VAL A 189 20.10 12.68 17.44
C VAL A 189 18.65 13.12 17.32
N ILE A 190 17.81 12.24 16.79
CA ILE A 190 16.37 12.44 16.64
C ILE A 190 15.66 11.65 17.73
N ASN A 191 14.83 12.29 18.54
CA ASN A 191 14.03 11.58 19.52
C ASN A 191 12.89 10.82 18.82
N ALA A 192 12.68 9.57 19.21
CA ALA A 192 11.67 8.69 18.64
C ALA A 192 11.14 7.72 19.72
N GLU A 193 10.18 6.90 19.33
CA GLU A 193 9.64 5.81 20.13
C GLU A 193 9.26 4.69 19.18
N GLU A 194 9.61 3.45 19.50
CA GLU A 194 8.92 2.31 18.90
C GLU A 194 7.72 1.94 19.77
N VAL A 195 6.54 2.10 19.18
CA VAL A 195 5.27 1.80 19.80
C VAL A 195 4.97 0.33 19.53
N THR A 196 5.13 -0.51 20.55
CA THR A 196 4.96 -1.96 20.45
C THR A 196 3.58 -2.36 20.95
N THR A 197 2.60 -2.21 20.07
CA THR A 197 1.26 -2.75 20.32
C THR A 197 1.31 -4.29 20.29
N ARG A 198 0.26 -4.95 20.77
CA ARG A 198 0.13 -6.41 20.62
C ARG A 198 -0.34 -6.85 19.22
N HIS A 199 -0.43 -5.91 18.27
CA HIS A 199 -1.00 -6.06 16.93
C HIS A 199 -0.15 -5.38 15.84
N GLY A 200 1.15 -5.21 16.11
CA GLY A 200 2.10 -4.56 15.22
C GLY A 200 2.95 -3.52 15.93
N HIS A 201 4.18 -3.35 15.45
CA HIS A 201 5.08 -2.32 15.91
C HIS A 201 5.14 -1.16 14.90
N TRP A 202 5.38 0.06 15.39
CA TRP A 202 5.66 1.21 14.54
C TRP A 202 6.53 2.26 15.22
N LEU A 203 7.29 2.99 14.41
CA LEU A 203 8.14 4.07 14.87
C LEU A 203 7.39 5.41 14.81
N ALA A 204 7.33 6.10 15.94
CA ALA A 204 6.97 7.51 16.05
C ALA A 204 8.27 8.34 16.08
N VAL A 205 8.75 8.74 14.90
CA VAL A 205 10.05 9.41 14.77
C VAL A 205 9.89 10.93 14.78
N GLY A 206 10.75 11.64 15.51
CA GLY A 206 10.75 13.11 15.55
C GLY A 206 9.87 13.70 16.64
N LEU A 207 9.59 12.94 17.69
CA LEU A 207 8.83 13.41 18.84
C LEU A 207 9.62 14.46 19.63
N PRO A 208 8.98 15.52 20.17
CA PRO A 208 9.58 16.35 21.20
C PRO A 208 10.04 15.52 22.41
N GLN A 209 11.14 15.90 23.06
CA GLN A 209 11.64 15.21 24.25
C GLN A 209 10.56 15.19 25.34
N GLY A 210 10.22 14.00 25.83
CA GLY A 210 9.20 13.78 26.85
C GLY A 210 7.79 13.49 26.33
N GLU A 211 7.50 13.74 25.04
CA GLU A 211 6.28 13.21 24.40
C GLU A 211 6.38 11.69 24.30
N TRP A 212 5.22 11.03 24.40
CA TRP A 212 5.08 9.58 24.43
C TRP A 212 3.78 9.17 23.74
N VAL A 213 3.77 8.00 23.13
CA VAL A 213 2.61 7.43 22.46
C VAL A 213 2.11 6.20 23.21
N ASP A 214 0.83 6.23 23.60
CA ASP A 214 0.21 5.09 24.26
C ASP A 214 0.09 3.90 23.32
N TRP A 215 0.70 2.75 23.66
CA TRP A 215 0.71 1.52 22.84
C TRP A 215 -0.45 0.58 23.16
N ARG A 216 -1.25 0.87 24.18
CA ARG A 216 -2.26 -0.04 24.76
C ARG A 216 -3.58 -0.02 23.99
N TYR A 217 -3.50 -0.30 22.69
CA TYR A 217 -4.65 -0.36 21.79
C TYR A 217 -4.45 -1.46 20.74
N GLY A 218 -5.56 -1.88 20.11
CA GLY A 218 -5.56 -2.84 19.01
C GLY A 218 -6.53 -2.46 17.90
N PRO A 219 -6.65 -3.28 16.84
CA PRO A 219 -7.55 -3.02 15.71
C PRO A 219 -9.03 -2.88 16.09
N ALA A 220 -9.43 -3.42 17.25
CA ALA A 220 -10.77 -3.26 17.80
C ALA A 220 -11.06 -1.82 18.29
N ASP A 221 -10.02 -1.05 18.63
CA ASP A 221 -10.11 0.32 19.10
C ASP A 221 -10.15 1.28 17.90
N GLN A 222 -11.30 1.32 17.22
CA GLN A 222 -11.47 2.09 15.99
C GLN A 222 -10.98 3.54 16.10
N GLY A 223 -10.02 3.92 15.26
CA GLY A 223 -9.48 5.28 15.19
C GLY A 223 -8.32 5.58 16.16
N ALA A 224 -7.92 4.64 17.02
CA ALA A 224 -6.84 4.85 18.00
C ALA A 224 -5.50 5.09 17.29
N PHE A 225 -5.09 4.19 16.40
CA PHE A 225 -3.86 4.34 15.61
C PHE A 225 -3.88 5.65 14.81
N GLU A 226 -4.98 5.97 14.13
CA GLU A 226 -5.12 7.19 13.33
C GLU A 226 -5.07 8.46 14.19
N SER A 227 -5.49 8.39 15.45
CA SER A 227 -5.34 9.49 16.40
C SER A 227 -3.88 9.71 16.78
N HIS A 228 -3.16 8.63 17.09
CA HIS A 228 -1.73 8.68 17.41
C HIS A 228 -0.89 9.13 16.21
N ALA A 229 -1.12 8.57 15.02
CA ALA A 229 -0.47 8.99 13.79
C ALA A 229 -0.69 10.49 13.51
N ARG A 230 -1.94 10.99 13.63
CA ARG A 230 -2.23 12.43 13.50
C ARG A 230 -1.50 13.28 14.54
N ARG A 231 -1.37 12.80 15.78
CA ARG A 231 -0.62 13.51 16.83
C ARG A 231 0.85 13.59 16.46
N VAL A 232 1.48 12.49 16.04
CA VAL A 232 2.86 12.45 15.57
C VAL A 232 3.07 13.43 14.42
N HIS A 233 2.18 13.42 13.42
CA HIS A 233 2.23 14.37 12.30
C HIS A 233 2.07 15.83 12.73
N SER A 234 1.18 16.12 13.69
CA SER A 234 1.00 17.49 14.21
C SER A 234 2.25 18.05 14.90
N LEU A 235 3.14 17.15 15.34
CA LEU A 235 4.43 17.47 15.94
C LEU A 235 5.57 17.50 14.90
N GLY A 236 5.27 17.27 13.62
CA GLY A 236 6.24 17.22 12.52
C GLY A 236 6.90 15.85 12.33
N GLY A 237 6.52 14.84 13.12
CA GLY A 237 7.10 13.51 13.10
C GLY A 237 6.65 12.61 11.95
N LEU A 238 7.21 11.40 11.90
CA LEU A 238 6.85 10.33 10.97
C LEU A 238 6.28 9.12 11.69
N THR A 239 5.34 8.46 11.01
CA THR A 239 4.77 7.17 11.39
C THR A 239 5.31 6.12 10.43
N ILE A 240 6.10 5.17 10.92
CA ILE A 240 6.70 4.10 10.11
C ILE A 240 6.21 2.75 10.63
N ALA A 241 5.55 1.93 9.80
CA ALA A 241 5.27 0.56 10.19
C ALA A 241 6.59 -0.23 10.26
N ALA A 242 6.96 -0.65 11.47
CA ALA A 242 8.21 -1.37 11.75
C ALA A 242 8.00 -2.83 11.38
N HIS A 243 8.89 -3.35 10.54
CA HIS A 243 8.97 -4.75 10.09
C HIS A 243 7.61 -5.51 10.11
N PRO A 244 6.62 -5.08 9.30
CA PRO A 244 5.20 -5.37 9.53
C PRO A 244 4.81 -6.84 9.32
N LEU A 245 5.63 -7.62 8.61
CA LEU A 245 5.40 -9.04 8.36
C LEU A 245 6.32 -9.95 9.20
N THR A 246 7.02 -9.41 10.19
CA THR A 246 7.82 -10.20 11.12
C THR A 246 6.93 -11.22 11.84
N PRO A 247 7.26 -12.52 11.79
CA PRO A 247 6.43 -13.58 12.36
C PRO A 247 6.61 -13.73 13.88
N ALA A 248 6.81 -12.62 14.60
CA ALA A 248 6.92 -12.57 16.05
C ALA A 248 5.56 -12.25 16.69
N ALA A 249 5.28 -12.86 17.84
CA ALA A 249 4.02 -12.66 18.55
C ALA A 249 3.90 -11.18 18.98
N GLY A 250 2.84 -10.52 18.52
CA GLY A 250 2.59 -9.11 18.78
C GLY A 250 3.17 -8.12 17.77
N SER A 251 4.11 -8.56 16.92
CA SER A 251 4.80 -7.68 15.96
C SER A 251 4.16 -7.67 14.57
N PHE A 252 3.29 -8.65 14.26
CA PHE A 252 2.58 -8.69 12.99
C PHE A 252 1.60 -7.52 12.87
N TRP A 253 1.68 -6.76 11.79
CA TRP A 253 0.94 -5.51 11.60
C TRP A 253 -0.54 -5.73 11.21
N GLU A 254 -1.47 -5.19 12.01
CA GLU A 254 -2.91 -5.37 11.80
C GLU A 254 -3.69 -4.06 11.53
N PHE A 255 -3.04 -2.89 11.53
CA PHE A 255 -3.71 -1.59 11.40
C PHE A 255 -3.95 -1.11 9.95
N GLY A 256 -3.57 -1.91 8.96
CA GLY A 256 -3.56 -1.50 7.55
C GLY A 256 -2.44 -0.50 7.22
N LEU A 257 -2.06 -0.39 5.94
CA LEU A 257 -0.85 0.33 5.52
C LEU A 257 -1.14 1.71 4.89
N ASP A 258 -2.37 2.21 4.98
CA ASP A 258 -2.80 3.45 4.31
C ASP A 258 -2.47 4.73 5.07
N ARG A 259 -2.08 4.60 6.34
CA ARG A 259 -1.91 5.74 7.26
C ARG A 259 -0.48 5.88 7.79
N VAL A 260 0.48 5.21 7.15
CA VAL A 260 1.92 5.31 7.46
C VAL A 260 2.65 6.16 6.40
N ASP A 261 3.69 6.87 6.81
CA ASP A 261 4.56 7.63 5.90
C ASP A 261 5.57 6.71 5.20
N ALA A 262 6.02 5.66 5.91
CA ALA A 262 7.00 4.70 5.42
C ALA A 262 6.74 3.28 5.92
N LEU A 263 7.33 2.32 5.23
CA LEU A 263 7.41 0.91 5.59
C LEU A 263 8.87 0.54 5.83
N GLU A 264 9.16 -0.05 6.99
CA GLU A 264 10.45 -0.69 7.20
C GLU A 264 10.47 -2.02 6.45
N VAL A 265 11.10 -2.02 5.27
CA VAL A 265 11.15 -3.18 4.37
C VAL A 265 12.38 -4.06 4.60
N TRP A 266 13.30 -3.59 5.45
CA TRP A 266 14.54 -4.27 5.77
C TRP A 266 14.94 -3.96 7.21
N ASN A 267 14.80 -4.94 8.09
CA ASN A 267 15.07 -4.84 9.51
C ASN A 267 16.22 -5.78 9.91
N GLY A 268 17.36 -5.20 10.28
CA GLY A 268 18.53 -5.96 10.71
C GLY A 268 19.05 -6.96 9.64
N PRO A 269 19.36 -8.22 10.03
CA PRO A 269 19.79 -9.24 9.08
C PRO A 269 18.73 -9.56 8.02
N TRP A 270 19.13 -9.63 6.75
CA TRP A 270 18.21 -9.96 5.65
C TRP A 270 17.55 -11.34 5.80
N THR A 271 16.21 -11.35 5.94
CA THR A 271 15.38 -12.55 6.13
C THR A 271 14.21 -12.65 5.14
N LEU A 272 13.44 -13.74 5.22
CA LEU A 272 12.30 -14.01 4.35
C LEU A 272 11.13 -13.05 4.57
N ASP A 273 10.93 -12.59 5.81
CA ASP A 273 9.94 -11.58 6.16
C ASP A 273 10.27 -10.20 5.59
N ASP A 274 11.56 -9.80 5.52
CA ASP A 274 11.96 -8.62 4.75
C ASP A 274 11.63 -8.75 3.26
N ALA A 275 11.87 -9.94 2.67
CA ALA A 275 11.50 -10.22 1.29
C ALA A 275 9.98 -10.09 1.07
N ALA A 276 9.17 -10.52 2.05
CA ALA A 276 7.74 -10.33 2.04
C ALA A 276 7.35 -8.85 2.20
N ASN A 277 8.05 -8.08 3.05
CA ASN A 277 7.83 -6.64 3.23
C ASN A 277 8.08 -5.87 1.92
N ILE A 278 9.16 -6.17 1.20
CA ILE A 278 9.43 -5.59 -0.13
C ILE A 278 8.33 -5.95 -1.13
N ALA A 279 7.84 -7.19 -1.12
CA ALA A 279 6.76 -7.60 -2.02
C ALA A 279 5.45 -6.86 -1.73
N ALA A 280 5.08 -6.73 -0.44
CA ALA A 280 3.90 -5.97 -0.01
C ALA A 280 4.04 -4.47 -0.37
N TRP A 281 5.20 -3.88 -0.09
CA TRP A 281 5.50 -2.51 -0.49
C TRP A 281 5.40 -2.31 -2.00
N HIS A 282 5.97 -3.22 -2.79
CA HIS A 282 5.89 -3.14 -4.25
C HIS A 282 4.45 -3.17 -4.75
N VAL A 283 3.58 -4.00 -4.17
CA VAL A 283 2.14 -4.01 -4.48
C VAL A 283 1.51 -2.65 -4.16
N MET A 284 1.86 -2.00 -3.05
CA MET A 284 1.37 -0.65 -2.72
C MET A 284 1.79 0.38 -3.78
N LEU A 285 3.04 0.32 -4.25
CA LEU A 285 3.52 1.19 -5.32
C LEU A 285 2.74 0.96 -6.63
N CYS A 286 2.47 -0.30 -6.99
CA CYS A 286 1.66 -0.66 -8.17
C CYS A 286 0.21 -0.14 -8.06
N LEU A 287 -0.30 0.04 -6.84
CA LEU A 287 -1.59 0.67 -6.57
C LEU A 287 -1.53 2.21 -6.56
N GLY A 288 -0.36 2.80 -6.85
CA GLY A 288 -0.13 4.24 -6.89
C GLY A 288 0.11 4.89 -5.53
N LYS A 289 0.29 4.11 -4.45
CA LYS A 289 0.59 4.66 -3.13
C LYS A 289 2.05 5.10 -3.08
N ARG A 290 2.30 6.31 -2.59
CA ARG A 290 3.65 6.85 -2.38
C ARG A 290 4.09 6.69 -0.92
N VAL A 291 4.22 5.44 -0.48
CA VAL A 291 4.78 5.12 0.84
C VAL A 291 6.27 4.84 0.67
N ALA A 292 7.11 5.46 1.49
CA ALA A 292 8.55 5.27 1.40
C ALA A 292 8.97 3.89 1.94
N ALA A 293 10.00 3.29 1.38
CA ALA A 293 10.74 2.19 1.99
C ALA A 293 11.89 2.74 2.82
N VAL A 294 12.07 2.19 4.03
CA VAL A 294 13.25 2.41 4.88
C VAL A 294 13.85 1.08 5.30
N GLY A 295 15.13 1.11 5.68
CA GLY A 295 15.79 -0.03 6.31
C GLY A 295 16.66 0.41 7.49
N ASN A 296 16.56 -0.31 8.61
CA ASN A 296 17.21 0.03 9.87
C ASN A 296 17.82 -1.20 10.54
N SER A 297 18.77 -0.99 11.45
CA SER A 297 19.50 -2.11 12.06
C SER A 297 18.74 -2.82 13.17
N ASP A 298 17.88 -2.10 13.87
CA ASP A 298 17.11 -2.60 15.00
C ASP A 298 18.01 -3.27 16.06
N ALA A 299 19.12 -2.58 16.35
CA ALA A 299 20.20 -3.15 17.14
C ALA A 299 19.86 -3.16 18.63
N HIS A 300 19.73 -4.37 19.19
CA HIS A 300 19.41 -4.60 20.59
C HIS A 300 20.63 -5.02 21.42
N SER A 301 21.51 -5.84 20.85
CA SER A 301 22.62 -6.49 21.54
C SER A 301 23.99 -5.98 21.06
N PRO A 302 25.08 -6.21 21.82
CA PRO A 302 26.42 -5.87 21.39
C PRO A 302 26.86 -6.58 20.10
N ALA A 303 26.22 -7.69 19.73
CA ALA A 303 26.49 -8.44 18.51
C ALA A 303 25.81 -7.82 17.27
N ASP A 304 24.73 -7.06 17.47
CA ASP A 304 23.99 -6.41 16.39
C ASP A 304 24.74 -5.18 15.92
N ALA A 305 24.94 -5.04 14.62
CA ALA A 305 25.66 -3.92 14.04
C ALA A 305 24.74 -2.71 13.89
N VAL A 306 24.98 -1.65 14.67
CA VAL A 306 24.32 -0.35 14.52
C VAL A 306 24.53 0.18 13.10
N GLY A 307 23.45 0.58 12.43
CA GLY A 307 23.49 1.10 11.06
C GLY A 307 23.62 0.05 9.96
N ARG A 308 23.32 -1.22 10.21
CA ARG A 308 23.29 -2.27 9.20
C ARG A 308 21.95 -3.04 9.20
N PRO A 309 21.04 -2.72 8.26
CA PRO A 309 21.12 -1.66 7.24
C PRO A 309 20.95 -0.24 7.80
N HIS A 310 21.17 0.76 6.94
CA HIS A 310 20.80 2.15 7.21
C HIS A 310 20.26 2.86 5.97
N ASN A 311 19.64 4.02 6.20
CA ASN A 311 19.09 4.89 5.15
C ASN A 311 20.11 5.93 4.71
N VAL A 312 20.15 6.24 3.42
CA VAL A 312 20.87 7.38 2.85
C VAL A 312 19.84 8.36 2.28
N VAL A 313 19.73 9.53 2.90
CA VAL A 313 18.64 10.50 2.73
C VAL A 313 19.15 11.78 2.09
N HIS A 314 18.51 12.22 1.00
CA HIS A 314 18.83 13.48 0.34
C HIS A 314 18.04 14.64 0.98
N ALA A 315 18.69 15.37 1.88
CA ALA A 315 18.08 16.46 2.65
C ALA A 315 18.75 17.80 2.37
N THR A 316 18.01 18.90 2.60
CA THR A 316 18.50 20.28 2.40
C THR A 316 19.52 20.72 3.46
N SER A 317 19.54 20.04 4.61
CA SER A 317 20.47 20.25 5.71
C SER A 317 20.46 19.05 6.66
N LEU A 318 21.47 18.93 7.52
CA LEU A 318 21.45 17.98 8.64
C LEU A 318 20.60 18.53 9.80
N SER A 319 19.28 18.49 9.64
CA SER A 319 18.30 18.88 10.65
C SER A 319 17.15 17.86 10.71
N THR A 320 16.50 17.73 11.87
CA THR A 320 15.41 16.78 12.06
C THR A 320 14.32 17.01 11.03
N THR A 321 13.85 18.25 10.87
CA THR A 321 12.81 18.59 9.89
C THR A 321 13.22 18.22 8.46
N ALA A 322 14.43 18.58 8.02
CA ALA A 322 14.86 18.31 6.64
C ALA A 322 15.04 16.82 6.36
N VAL A 323 15.53 16.04 7.33
CA VAL A 323 15.69 14.59 7.22
C VAL A 323 14.32 13.90 7.15
N LEU A 324 13.38 14.27 8.05
CA LEU A 324 12.05 13.67 8.07
C LEU A 324 11.22 14.04 6.85
N ASP A 325 11.30 15.28 6.36
CA ASP A 325 10.61 15.69 5.13
C ASP A 325 11.15 14.95 3.90
N ALA A 326 12.47 14.75 3.83
CA ALA A 326 13.08 13.97 2.76
C ALA A 326 12.64 12.50 2.80
N LEU A 327 12.61 11.88 3.98
CA LEU A 327 12.11 10.52 4.17
C LEU A 327 10.62 10.39 3.80
N ARG A 328 9.77 11.33 4.24
CA ARG A 328 8.33 11.37 3.90
C ARG A 328 8.09 11.39 2.39
N LEU A 329 8.96 12.09 1.66
CA LEU A 329 8.91 12.17 0.20
C LEU A 329 9.60 10.99 -0.50
N GLY A 330 10.17 10.04 0.23
CA GLY A 330 10.93 8.92 -0.33
C GLY A 330 12.26 9.34 -0.97
N ARG A 331 12.85 10.47 -0.57
CA ARG A 331 14.15 10.95 -1.08
C ARG A 331 15.31 10.21 -0.43
N SER A 332 15.28 8.90 -0.52
CA SER A 332 16.24 8.03 0.15
C SER A 332 16.39 6.67 -0.53
N TYR A 333 17.44 5.96 -0.15
CA TYR A 333 17.64 4.55 -0.43
C TYR A 333 18.24 3.88 0.83
N ALA A 334 18.13 2.56 0.97
CA ALA A 334 18.74 1.81 2.07
C ALA A 334 19.88 0.93 1.56
N VAL A 335 20.91 0.71 2.40
CA VAL A 335 22.10 -0.09 2.08
C VAL A 335 22.57 -0.95 3.26
N GLU A 336 23.24 -2.06 2.96
CA GLU A 336 23.80 -2.98 3.97
C GLU A 336 24.92 -2.35 4.81
N SER A 337 25.65 -1.37 4.26
CA SER A 337 26.81 -0.74 4.93
C SER A 337 27.25 0.57 4.27
N ALA A 338 28.11 1.32 4.95
CA ALA A 338 28.65 2.59 4.46
C ALA A 338 29.56 2.46 3.23
N ALA A 339 30.05 1.24 2.95
CA ALA A 339 30.84 0.96 1.76
C ALA A 339 30.02 1.06 0.46
N VAL A 340 28.69 0.88 0.54
CA VAL A 340 27.79 0.87 -0.62
C VAL A 340 27.28 2.29 -0.90
N THR A 341 27.32 2.67 -2.18
CA THR A 341 26.70 3.91 -2.69
C THR A 341 25.84 3.60 -3.90
N VAL A 342 24.73 4.32 -4.01
CA VAL A 342 23.81 4.25 -5.16
C VAL A 342 23.58 5.66 -5.69
N ASP A 343 23.74 5.84 -7.00
CA ASP A 343 23.24 6.99 -7.73
C ASP A 343 22.16 6.51 -8.71
N PHE A 344 20.90 6.78 -8.36
CA PHE A 344 19.72 6.37 -9.11
C PHE A 344 19.00 7.59 -9.66
N THR A 345 18.97 7.73 -10.98
CA THR A 345 18.38 8.90 -11.62
C THR A 345 17.57 8.51 -12.84
N ALA A 346 16.47 9.23 -13.07
CA ALA A 346 15.74 9.21 -14.32
C ALA A 346 15.87 10.55 -15.02
N ARG A 347 15.97 10.54 -16.35
CA ARG A 347 16.19 11.74 -17.15
C ARG A 347 15.28 11.75 -18.38
N THR A 348 14.77 12.93 -18.71
CA THR A 348 14.11 13.23 -19.99
C THR A 348 14.56 14.62 -20.45
N GLY A 349 15.14 14.73 -21.64
CA GLY A 349 15.71 15.98 -22.12
C GLY A 349 16.68 16.62 -21.10
N ARG A 350 16.28 17.74 -20.50
CA ARG A 350 17.04 18.44 -19.43
C ARG A 350 16.54 18.14 -18.01
N ALA A 351 15.36 17.54 -17.86
CA ALA A 351 14.80 17.20 -16.57
C ALA A 351 15.49 15.96 -15.99
N VAL A 352 15.68 15.97 -14.68
CA VAL A 352 16.30 14.88 -13.90
C VAL A 352 15.50 14.72 -12.63
N ALA A 353 15.28 13.48 -12.20
CA ALA A 353 14.66 13.14 -10.93
C ALA A 353 15.39 11.97 -10.28
N GLY A 354 15.60 12.05 -8.97
CA GLY A 354 16.11 10.95 -8.13
C GLY A 354 15.01 10.25 -7.33
N PRO A 355 15.38 9.37 -6.38
CA PRO A 355 14.43 8.72 -5.48
C PRO A 355 13.47 9.74 -4.83
N GLY A 356 12.18 9.41 -4.78
CA GLY A 356 11.14 10.23 -4.20
C GLY A 356 10.70 11.43 -5.05
N GLU A 357 11.51 11.82 -6.03
CA GLU A 357 11.19 12.90 -6.94
C GLU A 357 10.33 12.43 -8.10
N GLU A 358 9.65 13.39 -8.71
CA GLU A 358 8.83 13.15 -9.89
C GLU A 358 9.53 13.73 -11.12
N LEU A 359 9.70 12.89 -12.13
CA LEU A 359 10.16 13.32 -13.44
C LEU A 359 8.94 13.81 -14.24
N PRO A 360 8.84 15.10 -14.58
CA PRO A 360 7.75 15.60 -15.40
C PRO A 360 7.87 15.01 -16.81
N LEU A 361 6.90 14.19 -17.20
CA LEU A 361 6.91 13.46 -18.46
C LEU A 361 5.69 13.76 -19.32
N SER A 362 5.95 13.98 -20.61
CA SER A 362 4.97 13.78 -21.66
C SER A 362 4.92 12.30 -22.07
N LEU A 363 3.85 11.88 -22.72
CA LEU A 363 3.67 10.49 -23.14
C LEU A 363 4.75 9.99 -24.11
N PHE A 364 5.28 10.87 -24.95
CA PHE A 364 6.26 10.51 -25.98
C PHE A 364 7.71 10.77 -25.57
N ASP A 365 7.91 11.23 -24.34
CA ASP A 365 9.26 11.44 -23.81
C ASP A 365 9.98 10.10 -23.71
N ALA A 366 11.23 10.05 -24.16
CA ALA A 366 12.08 8.93 -23.79
C ALA A 366 12.61 9.17 -22.38
N VAL A 367 12.57 8.14 -21.54
CA VAL A 367 13.09 8.19 -20.18
C VAL A 367 14.33 7.33 -20.10
N ASP A 368 15.47 7.92 -19.77
CA ASP A 368 16.68 7.18 -19.45
C ASP A 368 16.79 7.06 -17.93
N VAL A 369 16.70 5.83 -17.42
CA VAL A 369 16.91 5.52 -16.00
C VAL A 369 18.29 4.86 -15.85
N THR A 370 19.10 5.42 -14.96
CA THR A 370 20.44 4.93 -14.64
C THR A 370 20.55 4.61 -13.17
N LEU A 371 21.22 3.49 -12.88
CA LEU A 371 21.65 3.11 -11.55
C LEU A 371 23.15 2.86 -11.59
N ASP A 372 23.91 3.73 -10.93
CA ASP A 372 25.34 3.57 -10.68
C ASP A 372 25.55 3.06 -9.24
N VAL A 373 26.26 1.94 -9.10
CA VAL A 373 26.49 1.29 -7.80
C VAL A 373 27.99 1.18 -7.55
N THR A 374 28.42 1.45 -6.32
CA THR A 374 29.78 1.12 -5.85
C THR A 374 29.74 0.39 -4.50
N GLY A 375 30.78 -0.41 -4.21
CA GLY A 375 30.91 -1.16 -2.95
C GLY A 375 30.11 -2.46 -2.88
N ALA A 376 29.56 -2.94 -4.00
CA ALA A 376 28.67 -4.11 -4.04
C ALA A 376 29.23 -5.27 -4.90
N PRO A 377 30.37 -5.88 -4.53
CA PRO A 377 30.99 -6.93 -5.35
C PRO A 377 30.08 -8.14 -5.52
N ASP A 378 30.23 -8.80 -6.67
CA ASP A 378 29.57 -10.06 -7.02
C ASP A 378 28.04 -10.02 -6.83
N SER A 379 27.42 -8.92 -7.24
CA SER A 379 26.00 -8.65 -7.01
C SER A 379 25.24 -8.51 -8.33
N ILE A 380 23.91 -8.51 -8.27
CA ILE A 380 23.02 -8.28 -9.40
C ILE A 380 22.19 -7.05 -9.08
N ALA A 381 22.27 -6.05 -9.94
CA ALA A 381 21.40 -4.88 -9.86
C ALA A 381 20.20 -5.08 -10.79
N THR A 382 18.99 -4.82 -10.30
CA THR A 382 17.73 -4.98 -11.02
C THR A 382 16.89 -3.71 -10.91
N LEU A 383 16.24 -3.34 -12.01
CA LEU A 383 15.31 -2.22 -12.07
C LEU A 383 13.88 -2.74 -12.19
N TYR A 384 12.97 -2.21 -11.37
CA TYR A 384 11.57 -2.59 -11.29
C TYR A 384 10.64 -1.43 -11.66
N THR A 385 9.53 -1.76 -12.31
CA THR A 385 8.34 -0.91 -12.49
C THR A 385 7.12 -1.69 -12.02
N GLU A 386 5.90 -1.17 -12.20
CA GLU A 386 4.68 -1.94 -11.93
C GLU A 386 4.55 -3.22 -12.78
N TRP A 387 5.33 -3.32 -13.86
CA TRP A 387 5.37 -4.47 -14.75
C TRP A 387 6.39 -5.54 -14.32
N GLY A 388 7.08 -5.34 -13.19
CA GLY A 388 8.14 -6.22 -12.70
C GLY A 388 9.53 -5.74 -13.11
N ILE A 389 10.48 -6.69 -13.26
CA ILE A 389 11.87 -6.39 -13.61
C ILE A 389 11.96 -5.97 -15.08
N MET A 390 12.49 -4.77 -15.32
CA MET A 390 12.65 -4.20 -16.66
C MET A 390 14.08 -4.32 -17.18
N ALA A 391 15.06 -4.34 -16.29
CA ALA A 391 16.47 -4.48 -16.62
C ALA A 391 17.23 -5.13 -15.46
N ALA A 392 18.33 -5.79 -15.78
CA ALA A 392 19.26 -6.37 -14.82
C ALA A 392 20.69 -6.29 -15.34
N THR A 393 21.66 -6.14 -14.45
CA THR A 393 23.09 -6.25 -14.78
C THR A 393 23.86 -6.86 -13.61
N CYS A 394 24.94 -7.56 -13.91
CA CYS A 394 25.88 -8.01 -12.89
C CYS A 394 26.81 -6.85 -12.47
N ILE A 395 27.18 -6.85 -11.20
CA ILE A 395 28.27 -6.07 -10.61
C ILE A 395 29.39 -7.06 -10.33
N ASP A 396 30.54 -6.88 -10.98
CA ASP A 396 31.67 -7.80 -10.86
C ASP A 396 32.41 -7.63 -9.51
N GLY A 397 33.48 -8.40 -9.33
CA GLY A 397 34.29 -8.38 -8.11
C GLY A 397 34.95 -7.03 -7.79
N SER A 398 34.92 -6.03 -8.69
CA SER A 398 35.34 -4.66 -8.38
C SER A 398 34.34 -3.92 -7.48
N GLY A 399 33.10 -4.43 -7.40
CA GLY A 399 32.00 -3.81 -6.68
C GLY A 399 31.45 -2.55 -7.35
N ARG A 400 31.81 -2.28 -8.60
CA ARG A 400 31.29 -1.15 -9.39
C ARG A 400 30.46 -1.66 -10.56
N GLY A 401 29.29 -1.09 -10.77
CA GLY A 401 28.43 -1.46 -11.88
C GLY A 401 27.45 -0.36 -12.26
N ARG A 402 27.02 -0.38 -13.52
CA ARG A 402 26.02 0.54 -14.05
C ARG A 402 24.92 -0.25 -14.74
N LEU A 403 23.68 -0.01 -14.32
CA LEU A 403 22.48 -0.40 -15.06
C LEU A 403 21.95 0.84 -15.78
N HIS A 404 21.61 0.66 -17.07
CA HIS A 404 20.89 1.66 -17.85
C HIS A 404 19.67 0.99 -18.47
N TRP A 405 18.53 1.65 -18.34
CA TRP A 405 17.28 1.26 -18.97
C TRP A 405 16.66 2.47 -19.64
N ARG A 406 16.21 2.31 -20.89
CA ARG A 406 15.48 3.34 -21.62
C ARG A 406 14.03 2.93 -21.77
N GLY A 407 13.15 3.68 -21.12
CA GLY A 407 11.70 3.56 -21.20
C GLY A 407 11.05 4.65 -22.05
N TRP A 408 9.72 4.62 -22.07
CA TRP A 408 8.88 5.55 -22.81
C TRP A 408 7.87 6.18 -21.86
N GLY A 409 7.99 7.50 -21.63
CA GLY A 409 7.04 8.38 -20.96
C GLY A 409 6.24 7.77 -19.81
N LYS A 410 4.94 8.10 -19.78
CA LYS A 410 3.98 7.61 -18.76
C LYS A 410 3.60 6.13 -18.92
N ALA A 411 4.41 5.29 -19.55
CA ALA A 411 4.17 3.84 -19.66
C ALA A 411 4.43 3.08 -18.34
N SER A 412 5.14 3.72 -17.42
CA SER A 412 5.36 3.22 -16.06
C SER A 412 4.91 4.26 -15.04
N LEU A 413 4.44 3.82 -13.87
CA LEU A 413 4.09 4.71 -12.76
C LEU A 413 5.35 5.23 -12.04
N PHE A 414 6.34 4.37 -11.92
CA PHE A 414 7.58 4.61 -11.23
C PHE A 414 8.70 3.71 -11.77
N ALA A 415 9.94 4.02 -11.43
CA ALA A 415 11.05 3.07 -11.46
C ALA A 415 11.72 3.02 -10.09
N ARG A 416 12.12 1.83 -9.64
CA ARG A 416 12.92 1.62 -8.43
C ARG A 416 14.00 0.57 -8.71
N ALA A 417 15.01 0.47 -7.86
CA ALA A 417 16.08 -0.51 -8.06
C ALA A 417 16.38 -1.31 -6.79
N GLU A 418 16.85 -2.54 -7.00
CA GLU A 418 17.42 -3.39 -5.96
C GLU A 418 18.81 -3.84 -6.39
N VAL A 419 19.70 -4.06 -5.42
CA VAL A 419 20.99 -4.72 -5.60
C VAL A 419 21.01 -5.91 -4.67
N ARG A 420 21.19 -7.11 -5.21
CA ARG A 420 21.18 -8.37 -4.47
C ARG A 420 22.44 -9.17 -4.74
N ARG A 421 23.03 -9.73 -3.69
CA ARG A 421 24.15 -10.66 -3.79
C ARG A 421 23.59 -12.08 -3.83
N PRO A 422 23.94 -12.94 -4.82
CA PRO A 422 23.46 -14.31 -4.94
C PRO A 422 24.20 -15.23 -3.95
N LYS A 423 24.15 -14.85 -2.67
CA LYS A 423 24.71 -15.57 -1.53
C LYS A 423 23.58 -15.80 -0.55
N PRO A 424 23.31 -17.04 -0.14
CA PRO A 424 22.25 -17.32 0.81
C PRO A 424 22.42 -16.52 2.12
N ALA A 425 21.31 -15.96 2.62
CA ALA A 425 21.21 -15.44 3.98
C ALA A 425 20.67 -16.52 4.93
N SER A 426 20.22 -16.13 6.13
CA SER A 426 19.69 -17.07 7.13
C SER A 426 18.47 -17.84 6.64
N THR A 427 17.59 -17.19 5.87
CA THR A 427 16.31 -17.75 5.41
C THR A 427 16.01 -17.54 3.92
N THR A 428 16.91 -16.88 3.18
CA THR A 428 16.73 -16.51 1.76
C THR A 428 17.90 -16.98 0.90
N LEU A 429 17.67 -17.11 -0.41
CA LEU A 429 18.69 -17.56 -1.39
C LEU A 429 19.68 -16.47 -1.80
N ASP A 430 19.41 -15.23 -1.43
CA ASP A 430 20.21 -14.04 -1.73
C ASP A 430 20.32 -13.13 -0.50
N GLN A 431 21.16 -12.11 -0.60
CA GLN A 431 21.26 -11.02 0.36
C GLN A 431 20.90 -9.71 -0.31
N LEU A 432 20.06 -8.90 0.33
CA LEU A 432 19.86 -7.52 -0.09
C LEU A 432 21.11 -6.69 0.22
N VAL A 433 21.56 -5.90 -0.74
CA VAL A 433 22.74 -5.01 -0.63
C VAL A 433 22.29 -3.55 -0.65
N ALA A 434 21.34 -3.22 -1.53
CA ALA A 434 20.74 -1.89 -1.61
C ALA A 434 19.31 -1.95 -2.16
N ILE A 435 18.48 -0.99 -1.76
CA ILE A 435 17.15 -0.76 -2.33
C ILE A 435 16.86 0.74 -2.41
N THR A 436 16.33 1.20 -3.53
CA THR A 436 15.96 2.63 -3.71
C THR A 436 14.47 2.83 -3.49
N ASN A 437 14.10 3.98 -2.93
CA ASN A 437 12.76 4.50 -3.18
C ASN A 437 12.54 4.81 -4.67
N PRO A 438 11.29 4.91 -5.13
CA PRO A 438 11.00 5.05 -6.54
C PRO A 438 11.28 6.47 -7.03
N VAL A 439 11.75 6.60 -8.27
CA VAL A 439 11.55 7.82 -9.07
C VAL A 439 10.16 7.72 -9.68
N TRP A 440 9.36 8.78 -9.58
CA TRP A 440 7.98 8.79 -10.06
C TRP A 440 7.89 9.36 -11.48
N PHE A 441 7.10 8.70 -12.33
CA PHE A 441 6.82 9.14 -13.71
C PHE A 441 5.40 9.68 -13.88
N TYR A 442 4.61 9.56 -12.83
CA TYR A 442 3.24 10.05 -12.74
C TYR A 442 3.04 10.75 -11.40
N SER A 443 2.23 11.82 -11.36
CA SER A 443 1.99 12.57 -10.14
C SER A 443 1.04 11.91 -9.15
N ALA A 444 1.46 11.81 -7.88
CA ALA A 444 0.52 11.54 -6.78
C ALA A 444 -0.34 12.75 -6.44
N GLN A 445 -0.06 13.93 -7.02
CA GLN A 445 -1.12 14.91 -7.20
C GLN A 445 -2.07 14.38 -8.28
N LEU A 446 -2.89 13.41 -7.90
CA LEU A 446 -4.28 13.50 -8.30
C LEU A 446 -4.77 14.90 -7.86
N PRO A 447 -5.62 15.58 -8.63
CA PRO A 447 -6.31 16.77 -8.14
C PRO A 447 -6.86 16.52 -6.72
N PRO A 448 -7.06 17.55 -5.88
CA PRO A 448 -7.15 17.48 -4.42
C PRO A 448 -8.44 16.80 -3.93
N TYR A 449 -8.57 15.51 -4.21
CA TYR A 449 -9.76 14.75 -3.92
C TYR A 449 -9.35 13.49 -3.18
N ASP A 450 -9.73 13.51 -1.90
CA ASP A 450 -9.84 12.35 -1.02
C ASP A 450 -10.11 11.06 -1.79
N VAL A 451 -9.28 10.05 -1.56
CA VAL A 451 -9.53 8.68 -2.02
C VAL A 451 -10.87 8.14 -1.46
N GLU A 452 -11.43 8.82 -0.45
CA GLU A 452 -12.75 8.60 0.14
C GLU A 452 -13.94 9.00 -0.77
N ARG A 453 -13.73 9.61 -1.95
CA ARG A 453 -14.81 10.18 -2.79
C ARG A 453 -15.04 9.57 -4.19
N ARG A 454 -14.34 8.50 -4.58
CA ARG A 454 -14.54 7.86 -5.90
C ARG A 454 -15.98 7.39 -6.09
N ALA A 455 -16.76 8.19 -6.82
CA ALA A 455 -18.17 7.95 -7.09
C ALA A 455 -18.38 7.44 -8.51
N LEU A 456 -19.36 6.55 -8.65
CA LEU A 456 -19.83 6.03 -9.93
C LEU A 456 -20.81 7.02 -10.58
N PHE A 457 -20.55 7.35 -11.84
CA PHE A 457 -21.38 8.19 -12.68
C PHE A 457 -21.86 7.44 -13.91
N HIS A 458 -22.92 7.96 -14.51
CA HIS A 458 -23.44 7.44 -15.77
C HIS A 458 -23.95 8.54 -16.71
N THR A 459 -23.97 8.25 -18.00
CA THR A 459 -24.53 9.08 -19.07
C THR A 459 -25.01 8.19 -20.22
N GLU A 460 -25.88 8.72 -21.08
CA GLU A 460 -26.48 8.02 -22.20
C GLU A 460 -26.21 8.79 -23.50
N ARG A 461 -25.83 8.06 -24.55
CA ARG A 461 -25.78 8.57 -25.92
C ARG A 461 -26.99 8.05 -26.69
N ARG A 462 -27.81 8.98 -27.19
CA ARG A 462 -28.99 8.66 -27.99
C ARG A 462 -28.58 8.27 -29.42
N PRO A 463 -29.47 7.59 -30.17
CA PRO A 463 -29.22 7.24 -31.57
C PRO A 463 -28.89 8.43 -32.48
N ASP A 464 -29.42 9.62 -32.18
CA ASP A 464 -29.11 10.88 -32.89
C ASP A 464 -27.69 11.42 -32.61
N GLY A 465 -26.95 10.79 -31.69
CA GLY A 465 -25.59 11.14 -31.29
C GLY A 465 -25.47 12.15 -30.16
N SER A 466 -26.59 12.66 -29.65
CA SER A 466 -26.60 13.55 -28.48
C SER A 466 -26.32 12.77 -27.19
N TRP A 467 -25.67 13.43 -26.24
CA TRP A 467 -25.41 12.90 -24.89
C TRP A 467 -26.40 13.49 -23.88
N SER A 468 -26.78 12.70 -22.88
CA SER A 468 -27.37 13.21 -21.65
C SER A 468 -26.28 13.76 -20.73
N SER A 469 -26.67 14.59 -19.75
CA SER A 469 -25.72 15.07 -18.74
C SER A 469 -25.22 13.89 -17.89
N MET A 470 -23.93 13.89 -17.55
CA MET A 470 -23.38 12.86 -16.66
C MET A 470 -23.91 13.04 -15.23
N ARG A 471 -24.33 11.97 -14.57
CA ARG A 471 -24.98 12.03 -13.24
C ARG A 471 -24.42 10.95 -12.31
N PRO A 472 -24.32 11.20 -11.00
CA PRO A 472 -23.93 10.18 -10.05
C PRO A 472 -25.01 9.10 -9.95
N LEU A 473 -24.59 7.84 -9.83
CA LEU A 473 -25.48 6.72 -9.55
C LEU A 473 -25.69 6.64 -8.03
N PRO A 474 -26.94 6.65 -7.50
CA PRO A 474 -27.19 6.59 -6.05
C PRO A 474 -26.51 5.40 -5.37
N GLY A 475 -26.11 5.55 -4.10
CA GLY A 475 -25.33 4.55 -3.36
C GLY A 475 -26.15 3.40 -2.77
N ALA A 476 -25.46 2.39 -2.23
CA ALA A 476 -26.08 1.19 -1.65
C ALA A 476 -26.72 1.41 -0.27
N GLY A 477 -26.26 2.40 0.50
CA GLY A 477 -26.82 2.75 1.81
C GLY A 477 -28.00 3.72 1.69
N ALA A 478 -28.96 3.62 2.63
CA ALA A 478 -30.05 4.58 2.72
C ALA A 478 -29.50 6.01 2.91
N GLY A 479 -29.81 6.91 1.98
CA GLY A 479 -29.31 8.29 2.00
C GLY A 479 -27.92 8.51 1.37
N ALA A 480 -27.27 7.46 0.84
CA ALA A 480 -26.00 7.62 0.15
C ALA A 480 -26.19 8.35 -1.20
N ALA A 481 -25.59 9.55 -1.31
CA ALA A 481 -25.73 10.40 -2.50
C ALA A 481 -25.16 9.76 -3.78
N SER A 482 -24.16 8.87 -3.66
CA SER A 482 -23.60 8.13 -4.79
C SER A 482 -23.00 6.79 -4.37
N PHE A 483 -22.83 5.86 -5.31
CA PHE A 483 -22.11 4.61 -5.09
C PHE A 483 -20.61 4.87 -5.10
N ALA A 484 -19.95 4.63 -3.96
CA ALA A 484 -18.50 4.72 -3.83
C ALA A 484 -17.84 3.42 -4.29
N GLY A 485 -16.97 3.48 -5.28
CA GLY A 485 -16.39 2.27 -5.86
C GLY A 485 -15.16 2.51 -6.73
N VAL A 486 -14.44 1.42 -7.02
CA VAL A 486 -13.18 1.45 -7.78
C VAL A 486 -13.32 0.99 -9.22
N GLN A 487 -14.40 0.24 -9.53
CA GLN A 487 -14.68 -0.27 -10.86
C GLN A 487 -16.19 -0.42 -11.09
N SER A 488 -16.63 -0.30 -12.34
CA SER A 488 -17.97 -0.66 -12.77
C SER A 488 -17.94 -1.54 -14.02
N SER A 489 -19.05 -2.20 -14.32
CA SER A 489 -19.38 -2.74 -15.63
C SER A 489 -20.89 -2.71 -15.83
N ALA A 490 -21.37 -2.79 -17.08
CA ALA A 490 -22.79 -2.68 -17.39
C ALA A 490 -23.18 -3.58 -18.57
N ALA A 491 -24.41 -4.09 -18.54
CA ALA A 491 -25.01 -4.86 -19.61
C ALA A 491 -26.40 -4.33 -19.96
N GLY A 492 -26.62 -4.02 -21.25
CA GLY A 492 -27.88 -3.55 -21.79
C GLY A 492 -28.83 -4.72 -22.06
N MET A 493 -30.02 -4.66 -21.46
CA MET A 493 -31.01 -5.73 -21.48
C MET A 493 -31.98 -5.57 -22.64
N ALA A 494 -32.60 -6.69 -23.03
CA ALA A 494 -33.61 -6.73 -24.09
C ALA A 494 -34.86 -5.89 -23.79
N ASP A 495 -35.16 -5.67 -22.50
CA ASP A 495 -36.32 -4.90 -22.02
C ASP A 495 -36.04 -3.39 -21.88
N GLY A 496 -34.87 -2.93 -22.33
CA GLY A 496 -34.44 -1.54 -22.24
C GLY A 496 -33.82 -1.13 -20.90
N SER A 497 -33.70 -2.05 -19.93
CA SER A 497 -32.95 -1.80 -18.70
C SER A 497 -31.45 -2.01 -18.87
N VAL A 498 -30.65 -1.50 -17.93
CA VAL A 498 -29.20 -1.72 -17.86
C VAL A 498 -28.87 -2.31 -16.50
N VAL A 499 -28.27 -3.50 -16.48
CA VAL A 499 -27.73 -4.09 -15.25
C VAL A 499 -26.32 -3.55 -15.04
N VAL A 500 -26.04 -3.02 -13.87
CA VAL A 500 -24.74 -2.43 -13.51
C VAL A 500 -24.11 -3.25 -12.39
N LEU A 501 -22.84 -3.62 -12.58
CA LEU A 501 -21.96 -4.13 -11.54
C LEU A 501 -21.08 -3.00 -11.00
N GLY A 502 -20.87 -2.99 -9.69
CA GLY A 502 -19.95 -2.09 -9.00
C GLY A 502 -19.07 -2.85 -8.02
N ILE A 503 -17.77 -2.56 -8.04
CA ILE A 503 -16.83 -3.00 -7.00
C ILE A 503 -16.67 -1.84 -6.02
N ALA A 504 -17.09 -2.02 -4.78
CA ALA A 504 -16.98 -1.03 -3.73
C ALA A 504 -15.52 -0.87 -3.24
N LEU A 505 -15.25 0.15 -2.42
CA LEU A 505 -13.90 0.43 -1.90
C LEU A 505 -13.32 -0.71 -1.04
N ASP A 506 -14.18 -1.51 -0.42
CA ASP A 506 -13.81 -2.72 0.35
C ASP A 506 -13.65 -3.98 -0.54
N ASN A 507 -13.62 -3.81 -1.86
CA ASN A 507 -13.61 -4.86 -2.88
C ASN A 507 -14.84 -5.77 -2.92
N SER A 508 -15.94 -5.41 -2.24
CA SER A 508 -17.18 -6.17 -2.34
C SER A 508 -17.91 -5.91 -3.66
N LEU A 509 -18.56 -6.96 -4.19
CA LEU A 509 -19.28 -6.90 -5.46
C LEU A 509 -20.76 -6.57 -5.24
N TRP A 510 -21.25 -5.58 -5.97
CA TRP A 510 -22.63 -5.13 -5.94
C TRP A 510 -23.25 -5.11 -7.33
N LEU A 511 -24.56 -5.29 -7.40
CA LEU A 511 -25.37 -5.27 -8.61
C LEU A 511 -26.58 -4.37 -8.43
N THR A 512 -26.91 -3.57 -9.44
CA THR A 512 -28.19 -2.85 -9.54
C THR A 512 -28.73 -2.91 -10.97
N ALA A 513 -29.96 -2.47 -11.19
CA ALA A 513 -30.55 -2.27 -12.50
C ALA A 513 -31.10 -0.85 -12.64
N VAL A 514 -30.83 -0.24 -13.79
CA VAL A 514 -31.28 1.10 -14.18
C VAL A 514 -32.30 0.96 -15.29
N ARG A 515 -33.48 1.59 -15.17
CA ARG A 515 -34.47 1.65 -16.26
C ARG A 515 -34.78 3.11 -16.60
N GLY A 516 -34.41 3.52 -17.81
CA GLY A 516 -34.51 4.92 -18.24
C GLY A 516 -33.73 5.88 -17.34
N SER A 517 -34.07 7.17 -17.40
CA SER A 517 -33.32 8.23 -16.70
C SER A 517 -33.65 8.41 -15.20
N ALA A 518 -34.53 7.59 -14.60
CA ALA A 518 -35.11 7.91 -13.29
C ALA A 518 -35.30 6.75 -12.30
N THR A 519 -35.25 5.47 -12.71
CA THR A 519 -35.56 4.37 -11.77
C THR A 519 -34.35 3.46 -11.56
N LEU A 520 -33.65 3.68 -10.45
CA LEU A 520 -32.62 2.76 -9.94
C LEU A 520 -33.28 1.73 -9.01
N GLN A 521 -32.99 0.45 -9.22
CA GLN A 521 -33.25 -0.57 -8.20
C GLN A 521 -32.25 -0.43 -7.05
N PRO A 522 -32.58 -0.84 -5.82
CA PRO A 522 -31.60 -0.90 -4.74
C PRO A 522 -30.41 -1.76 -5.12
N TRP A 523 -29.22 -1.36 -4.67
CA TRP A 523 -28.03 -2.18 -4.84
C TRP A 523 -28.16 -3.47 -4.03
N GLN A 524 -27.90 -4.59 -4.68
CA GLN A 524 -27.84 -5.91 -4.08
C GLN A 524 -26.40 -6.37 -4.03
N ARG A 525 -25.92 -6.79 -2.85
CA ARG A 525 -24.61 -7.41 -2.71
C ARG A 525 -24.62 -8.79 -3.36
N VAL A 526 -23.60 -9.08 -4.16
CA VAL A 526 -23.48 -10.36 -4.88
C VAL A 526 -22.62 -11.31 -4.04
N ALA A 527 -23.21 -12.43 -3.64
CA ALA A 527 -22.50 -13.48 -2.91
C ALA A 527 -21.49 -14.21 -3.82
N GLY A 528 -20.42 -14.71 -3.21
CA GLY A 528 -19.40 -15.50 -3.88
C GLY A 528 -19.79 -16.97 -4.11
N PRO A 529 -18.80 -17.80 -4.47
CA PRO A 529 -18.97 -19.26 -4.52
C PRO A 529 -19.57 -19.78 -3.22
N ASP A 530 -20.44 -20.80 -3.34
CA ASP A 530 -21.11 -21.45 -2.20
C ASP A 530 -21.93 -20.49 -1.30
N GLY A 531 -22.31 -19.32 -1.82
CA GLY A 531 -23.09 -18.31 -1.09
C GLY A 531 -22.26 -17.45 -0.13
N ALA A 532 -20.93 -17.42 -0.27
CA ALA A 532 -20.05 -16.66 0.60
C ALA A 532 -20.40 -15.16 0.62
N THR A 533 -20.70 -14.63 1.80
CA THR A 533 -21.01 -13.21 1.99
C THR A 533 -19.75 -12.34 2.04
N GLY A 534 -18.57 -12.90 2.32
CA GLY A 534 -17.29 -12.16 2.37
C GLY A 534 -16.55 -12.07 1.02
N PHE A 535 -17.25 -12.24 -0.10
CA PHE A 535 -16.60 -12.36 -1.40
C PHE A 535 -16.04 -11.03 -1.90
N THR A 536 -14.72 -11.00 -2.09
CA THR A 536 -13.97 -9.83 -2.55
C THR A 536 -13.39 -10.06 -3.95
N VAL A 537 -13.49 -9.05 -4.80
CA VAL A 537 -13.14 -9.12 -6.22
C VAL A 537 -12.26 -7.96 -6.62
N ARG A 538 -11.30 -8.23 -7.50
CA ARG A 538 -10.43 -7.22 -8.11
C ARG A 538 -11.00 -6.69 -9.41
N GLU A 539 -11.59 -7.56 -10.22
CA GLU A 539 -12.11 -7.23 -11.54
C GLU A 539 -13.47 -7.92 -11.76
N ALA A 540 -14.39 -7.25 -12.44
CA ALA A 540 -15.70 -7.81 -12.80
C ALA A 540 -16.18 -7.31 -14.16
N ASP A 541 -16.82 -8.18 -14.94
CA ASP A 541 -17.48 -7.80 -16.19
C ASP A 541 -18.78 -8.58 -16.41
N ILE A 542 -19.69 -7.99 -17.20
CA ILE A 542 -21.04 -8.54 -17.42
C ILE A 542 -21.48 -8.35 -18.88
N ALA A 543 -22.13 -9.37 -19.44
CA ALA A 543 -22.74 -9.27 -20.77
C ALA A 543 -24.14 -9.91 -20.80
N ALA A 544 -25.08 -9.27 -21.51
CA ALA A 544 -26.47 -9.73 -21.62
C ALA A 544 -26.68 -10.56 -22.89
N PHE A 545 -27.37 -11.69 -22.74
CA PHE A 545 -27.80 -12.53 -23.85
C PHE A 545 -29.15 -12.05 -24.41
N PRO A 546 -29.49 -12.41 -25.67
CA PRO A 546 -30.77 -12.07 -26.26
C PRO A 546 -32.01 -12.61 -25.52
N ASP A 547 -31.84 -13.67 -24.73
CA ASP A 547 -32.89 -14.32 -23.93
C ASP A 547 -33.17 -13.65 -22.58
N GLY A 548 -32.46 -12.55 -22.26
CA GLY A 548 -32.63 -11.81 -21.01
C GLY A 548 -31.76 -12.31 -19.85
N THR A 549 -30.93 -13.34 -20.04
CA THR A 549 -29.92 -13.75 -19.05
C THR A 549 -28.65 -12.89 -19.16
N CYS A 550 -27.79 -12.89 -18.13
CA CYS A 550 -26.48 -12.23 -18.19
C CYS A 550 -25.36 -13.16 -17.75
N GLN A 551 -24.25 -13.18 -18.51
CA GLN A 551 -23.00 -13.80 -18.06
C GLN A 551 -22.23 -12.80 -17.19
N LEU A 552 -21.95 -13.15 -15.94
CA LEU A 552 -21.05 -12.42 -15.06
C LEU A 552 -19.72 -13.18 -14.99
N VAL A 553 -18.61 -12.45 -15.05
CA VAL A 553 -17.25 -12.99 -14.89
C VAL A 553 -16.51 -12.07 -13.92
N VAL A 554 -15.80 -12.66 -12.96
CA VAL A 554 -15.06 -11.92 -11.94
C VAL A 554 -13.71 -12.56 -11.69
N THR A 555 -12.74 -11.74 -11.31
CA THR A 555 -11.46 -12.18 -10.76
C THR A 555 -11.44 -11.85 -9.28
N ALA A 556 -11.38 -12.87 -8.42
CA ALA A 556 -11.26 -12.69 -6.98
C ALA A 556 -9.88 -12.16 -6.57
N LEU A 557 -9.73 -11.69 -5.33
CA LEU A 557 -8.43 -11.17 -4.84
C LEU A 557 -7.31 -12.23 -4.84
N ASP A 558 -7.65 -13.51 -4.73
CA ASP A 558 -6.72 -14.64 -4.85
C ASP A 558 -6.25 -14.89 -6.30
N GLY A 559 -6.74 -14.11 -7.27
CA GLY A 559 -6.45 -14.23 -8.69
C GLY A 559 -7.33 -15.23 -9.45
N THR A 560 -8.19 -16.00 -8.77
CA THR A 560 -9.06 -17.00 -9.40
C THR A 560 -10.18 -16.33 -10.19
N THR A 561 -10.41 -16.80 -11.41
CA THR A 561 -11.55 -16.35 -12.25
C THR A 561 -12.78 -17.21 -12.01
N TYR A 562 -13.89 -16.56 -11.68
CA TYR A 562 -15.19 -17.18 -11.48
C TYR A 562 -16.21 -16.65 -12.49
N HIS A 563 -17.25 -17.43 -12.72
CA HIS A 563 -18.36 -17.02 -13.57
C HIS A 563 -19.70 -17.52 -13.04
N GLN A 564 -20.78 -16.81 -13.38
CA GLN A 564 -22.15 -17.26 -13.16
C GLN A 564 -23.09 -16.67 -14.20
N GLN A 565 -24.30 -17.21 -14.32
CA GLN A 565 -25.31 -16.69 -15.24
C GLN A 565 -26.51 -16.18 -14.44
N ARG A 566 -26.72 -14.85 -14.43
CA ARG A 566 -27.93 -14.23 -13.88
C ARG A 566 -29.11 -14.65 -14.75
N ARG A 567 -30.16 -15.19 -14.12
CA ARG A 567 -31.40 -15.58 -14.82
C ARG A 567 -32.21 -14.35 -15.25
N ALA A 568 -33.12 -14.54 -16.20
CA ALA A 568 -33.98 -13.46 -16.69
C ALA A 568 -34.88 -12.85 -15.59
N ASP A 569 -35.27 -13.65 -14.59
CA ASP A 569 -35.99 -13.20 -13.39
C ASP A 569 -35.12 -12.44 -12.37
N GLY A 570 -33.80 -12.34 -12.63
CA GLY A 570 -32.83 -11.67 -11.76
C GLY A 570 -32.12 -12.57 -10.75
N THR A 571 -32.49 -13.85 -10.65
CA THR A 571 -31.88 -14.78 -9.70
C THR A 571 -30.40 -15.03 -10.02
N LEU A 572 -29.58 -15.07 -8.96
CA LEU A 572 -28.14 -15.33 -9.00
C LEU A 572 -27.85 -16.73 -8.44
N PRO A 573 -27.58 -17.75 -9.27
CA PRO A 573 -27.40 -19.14 -8.81
C PRO A 573 -26.06 -19.41 -8.10
N GLY A 574 -25.12 -18.46 -8.10
CA GLY A 574 -23.80 -18.60 -7.47
C GLY A 574 -22.65 -18.81 -8.46
N PHE A 575 -21.46 -18.43 -8.03
CA PHE A 575 -20.22 -18.46 -8.82
C PHE A 575 -19.59 -19.85 -8.86
N ARG A 576 -19.06 -20.20 -10.04
CA ARG A 576 -18.20 -21.38 -10.26
C ARG A 576 -16.89 -20.97 -10.93
N ALA A 577 -15.80 -21.66 -10.59
CA ALA A 577 -14.49 -21.34 -11.16
C ALA A 577 -14.47 -21.63 -12.67
N VAL A 578 -13.81 -20.77 -13.44
CA VAL A 578 -13.50 -21.03 -14.84
C VAL A 578 -12.29 -21.95 -14.89
N SER A 579 -12.35 -23.03 -15.67
CA SER A 579 -11.24 -23.97 -15.80
C SER A 579 -10.03 -23.29 -16.46
N GLY A 580 -8.84 -23.66 -15.98
CA GLY A 580 -7.56 -23.22 -16.55
C GLY A 580 -7.15 -24.05 -17.77
N PHE A 581 -5.84 -24.19 -18.00
CA PHE A 581 -5.32 -25.00 -19.12
C PHE A 581 -5.68 -26.49 -19.02
N SER A 582 -6.00 -26.98 -17.82
CA SER A 582 -6.58 -28.30 -17.59
C SER A 582 -7.93 -28.20 -16.88
N ALA A 583 -8.80 -29.19 -17.07
CA ALA A 583 -10.10 -29.26 -16.40
C ALA A 583 -10.02 -29.29 -14.86
N LYS A 584 -8.87 -29.68 -14.30
CA LYS A 584 -8.61 -29.72 -12.85
C LYS A 584 -8.02 -28.42 -12.30
N SER A 585 -7.47 -27.56 -13.16
CA SER A 585 -6.90 -26.26 -12.78
C SER A 585 -7.94 -25.16 -12.84
N ARG A 586 -7.76 -24.11 -12.03
CA ARG A 586 -8.56 -22.87 -12.10
C ARG A 586 -7.81 -21.82 -12.91
N TRP A 587 -8.52 -21.01 -13.68
CA TRP A 587 -7.91 -19.92 -14.44
C TRP A 587 -7.53 -18.76 -13.51
N GLY A 588 -6.24 -18.39 -13.53
CA GLY A 588 -5.71 -17.22 -12.83
C GLY A 588 -5.63 -16.03 -13.78
N ALA A 589 -6.14 -14.86 -13.37
CA ALA A 589 -6.19 -13.68 -14.22
C ALA A 589 -5.89 -12.39 -13.45
N THR A 590 -5.43 -11.36 -14.16
CA THR A 590 -5.32 -9.98 -13.67
C THR A 590 -6.42 -9.07 -14.18
N LYS A 591 -6.95 -9.36 -15.37
CA LYS A 591 -8.08 -8.68 -16.00
C LYS A 591 -8.99 -9.69 -16.68
N VAL A 592 -10.27 -9.35 -16.77
CA VAL A 592 -11.29 -10.12 -17.47
C VAL A 592 -12.24 -9.18 -18.22
N SER A 593 -12.71 -9.62 -19.38
CA SER A 593 -13.85 -9.02 -20.07
C SER A 593 -14.67 -10.09 -20.79
N VAL A 594 -15.98 -9.90 -20.88
CA VAL A 594 -16.92 -10.85 -21.47
C VAL A 594 -17.85 -10.17 -22.45
N THR A 595 -18.18 -10.87 -23.54
CA THR A 595 -19.33 -10.52 -24.39
C THR A 595 -20.22 -11.73 -24.62
N ALA A 596 -21.53 -11.47 -24.71
CA ALA A 596 -22.50 -12.42 -25.23
C ALA A 596 -22.56 -12.33 -26.76
N MET A 597 -22.87 -13.45 -27.40
CA MET A 597 -22.99 -13.57 -28.85
C MET A 597 -24.45 -13.83 -29.26
N PRO A 598 -24.87 -13.49 -30.48
CA PRO A 598 -26.24 -13.72 -30.96
C PRO A 598 -26.70 -15.19 -30.94
N ASP A 599 -25.76 -16.14 -31.02
CA ASP A 599 -26.03 -17.59 -31.01
C ASP A 599 -26.22 -18.18 -29.59
N GLY A 600 -26.13 -17.34 -28.55
CA GLY A 600 -26.22 -17.75 -27.15
C GLY A 600 -24.90 -18.24 -26.54
N SER A 601 -23.79 -18.19 -27.28
CA SER A 601 -22.45 -18.37 -26.74
C SER A 601 -21.92 -17.08 -26.10
N ALA A 602 -20.84 -17.17 -25.32
CA ALA A 602 -20.11 -16.01 -24.82
C ALA A 602 -18.61 -16.15 -25.11
N GLN A 603 -17.92 -15.03 -25.26
CA GLN A 603 -16.48 -14.99 -25.40
C GLN A 603 -15.86 -14.25 -24.23
N LEU A 604 -14.77 -14.79 -23.69
CA LEU A 604 -13.99 -14.18 -22.62
C LEU A 604 -12.62 -13.78 -23.14
N LEU A 605 -12.19 -12.59 -22.72
CA LEU A 605 -10.80 -12.15 -22.76
C LEU A 605 -10.25 -12.07 -21.34
N SER A 606 -8.97 -12.38 -21.20
CA SER A 606 -8.29 -12.28 -19.92
C SER A 606 -6.80 -11.99 -20.10
N TYR A 607 -6.22 -11.19 -19.21
CA TYR A 607 -4.78 -11.22 -19.00
C TYR A 607 -4.49 -12.28 -17.95
N GLY A 608 -3.72 -13.30 -18.33
CA GLY A 608 -3.24 -14.31 -17.40
C GLY A 608 -2.33 -13.71 -16.33
N THR A 609 -2.02 -14.48 -15.29
CA THR A 609 -1.03 -14.07 -14.28
C THR A 609 0.38 -13.90 -14.84
N ASP A 610 0.63 -14.40 -16.05
CA ASP A 610 1.85 -14.20 -16.84
C ASP A 610 1.84 -12.88 -17.65
N GLY A 611 0.76 -12.09 -17.57
CA GLY A 611 0.60 -10.82 -18.29
C GLY A 611 0.21 -10.97 -19.76
N ALA A 612 0.03 -12.18 -20.29
CA ALA A 612 -0.35 -12.41 -21.67
C ALA A 612 -1.87 -12.40 -21.85
N MET A 613 -2.36 -11.93 -23.01
CA MET A 613 -3.78 -11.97 -23.35
C MET A 613 -4.19 -13.35 -23.84
N TYR A 614 -5.28 -13.87 -23.27
CA TYR A 614 -5.91 -15.11 -23.63
C TYR A 614 -7.38 -14.91 -23.98
N HIS A 615 -7.88 -15.81 -24.81
CA HIS A 615 -9.27 -15.89 -25.24
C HIS A 615 -9.82 -17.30 -25.02
N CYS A 616 -11.08 -17.40 -24.61
CA CYS A 616 -11.83 -18.64 -24.66
C CYS A 616 -13.30 -18.39 -24.98
N VAL A 617 -14.02 -19.44 -25.35
CA VAL A 617 -15.45 -19.40 -25.69
C VAL A 617 -16.22 -20.28 -24.72
N ARG A 618 -17.32 -19.74 -24.20
CA ARG A 618 -18.37 -20.52 -23.53
C ARG A 618 -19.45 -20.85 -24.53
N GLY A 619 -19.67 -22.12 -24.81
CA GLY A 619 -20.78 -22.61 -25.62
C GLY A 619 -22.14 -22.30 -25.01
N ARG A 620 -23.20 -22.36 -25.82
CA ARG A 620 -24.60 -22.18 -25.37
C ARG A 620 -25.00 -23.20 -24.29
N ASP A 621 -24.46 -24.40 -24.36
CA ASP A 621 -24.63 -25.48 -23.36
C ASP A 621 -23.85 -25.23 -22.06
N GLY A 622 -23.03 -24.17 -22.02
CA GLY A 622 -22.21 -23.79 -20.89
C GLY A 622 -20.84 -24.46 -20.81
N THR A 623 -20.47 -25.27 -21.81
CA THR A 623 -19.12 -25.83 -21.95
C THR A 623 -18.11 -24.73 -22.32
N TRP A 624 -16.84 -24.95 -22.01
CA TRP A 624 -15.76 -23.99 -22.27
C TRP A 624 -14.72 -24.58 -23.22
N THR A 625 -14.26 -23.79 -24.18
CA THR A 625 -13.07 -24.14 -24.97
C THR A 625 -11.81 -23.94 -24.14
N ALA A 626 -10.70 -24.57 -24.55
CA ALA A 626 -9.39 -24.25 -23.99
C ALA A 626 -9.02 -22.77 -24.20
N TRP A 627 -8.21 -22.24 -23.31
CA TRP A 627 -7.65 -20.90 -23.44
C TRP A 627 -6.60 -20.85 -24.55
N GLY A 628 -6.82 -19.95 -25.51
CA GLY A 628 -5.87 -19.66 -26.59
C GLY A 628 -5.17 -18.33 -26.35
N ARG A 629 -3.84 -18.31 -26.44
CA ARG A 629 -3.05 -17.07 -26.37
C ARG A 629 -3.24 -16.24 -27.64
N LEU A 630 -3.43 -14.93 -27.49
CA LEU A 630 -3.58 -13.99 -28.60
C LEU A 630 -2.24 -13.34 -28.94
N ALA A 631 -1.92 -13.31 -30.23
CA ALA A 631 -0.74 -12.63 -30.76
C ALA A 631 -0.83 -11.10 -30.57
N GLY A 632 0.34 -10.48 -30.39
CA GLY A 632 0.50 -9.04 -30.19
C GLY A 632 0.48 -8.22 -31.47
N TYR A 633 0.63 -6.90 -31.31
CA TYR A 633 0.83 -5.99 -32.44
C TYR A 633 2.16 -6.27 -33.16
N ASN A 634 2.20 -6.05 -34.48
CA ASN A 634 3.39 -6.13 -35.32
C ASN A 634 4.22 -7.44 -35.19
N GLY A 635 3.53 -8.58 -35.07
CA GLY A 635 4.17 -9.90 -34.97
C GLY A 635 4.63 -10.28 -33.56
N GLY A 636 4.24 -9.52 -32.53
CA GLY A 636 4.48 -9.89 -31.13
C GLY A 636 3.90 -11.26 -30.78
N ALA A 637 4.64 -12.06 -30.01
CA ALA A 637 4.21 -13.41 -29.62
C ALA A 637 2.94 -13.40 -28.75
N THR A 638 2.70 -12.31 -28.01
CA THR A 638 1.47 -12.08 -27.27
C THR A 638 1.12 -10.61 -27.19
N PHE A 639 -0.17 -10.29 -26.99
CA PHE A 639 -0.60 -8.96 -26.57
C PHE A 639 -0.62 -8.87 -25.05
N SER A 640 -0.06 -7.80 -24.49
CA SER A 640 -0.02 -7.53 -23.06
C SER A 640 -0.32 -6.05 -22.81
N GLY A 641 -0.90 -5.73 -21.65
CA GLY A 641 -1.11 -4.36 -21.23
C GLY A 641 -2.11 -4.20 -20.08
N PRO A 642 -2.44 -2.95 -19.70
CA PRO A 642 -3.23 -2.66 -18.49
C PRO A 642 -4.73 -2.86 -18.64
N ALA A 643 -5.27 -2.86 -19.87
CA ALA A 643 -6.71 -2.90 -20.11
C ALA A 643 -7.06 -3.73 -21.35
N LEU A 644 -8.22 -4.38 -21.29
CA LEU A 644 -8.84 -5.13 -22.37
C LEU A 644 -10.36 -4.97 -22.31
N ALA A 645 -11.02 -5.04 -23.47
CA ALA A 645 -12.47 -5.03 -23.59
C ALA A 645 -12.89 -5.79 -24.86
N ILE A 646 -14.03 -6.49 -24.82
CA ILE A 646 -14.57 -7.22 -25.97
C ILE A 646 -16.05 -6.91 -26.17
N ALA A 647 -16.48 -6.79 -27.42
CA ALA A 647 -17.88 -6.66 -27.80
C ALA A 647 -18.25 -7.62 -28.92
N GLY A 648 -19.39 -8.29 -28.78
CA GLY A 648 -20.01 -9.14 -29.78
C GLY A 648 -20.85 -8.30 -30.75
N MET A 649 -20.87 -8.70 -32.01
CA MET A 649 -21.56 -8.00 -33.08
C MET A 649 -22.75 -8.83 -33.61
N PRO A 650 -23.77 -8.19 -34.20
CA PRO A 650 -24.92 -8.90 -34.79
C PRO A 650 -24.56 -9.91 -35.90
N ASP A 651 -23.44 -9.69 -36.59
CA ASP A 651 -22.93 -10.57 -37.65
C ASP A 651 -22.18 -11.81 -37.12
N GLY A 652 -22.09 -11.98 -35.79
CA GLY A 652 -21.36 -13.07 -35.14
C GLY A 652 -19.85 -12.83 -34.99
N SER A 653 -19.33 -11.68 -35.44
CA SER A 653 -17.95 -11.27 -35.16
C SER A 653 -17.83 -10.69 -33.75
N SER A 654 -16.59 -10.55 -33.26
CA SER A 654 -16.31 -9.79 -32.04
C SER A 654 -15.20 -8.76 -32.28
N GLN A 655 -15.31 -7.62 -31.60
CA GLN A 655 -14.35 -6.53 -31.62
C GLN A 655 -13.59 -6.53 -30.29
N VAL A 656 -12.27 -6.50 -30.35
CA VAL A 656 -11.38 -6.47 -29.19
C VAL A 656 -10.66 -5.15 -29.16
N LEU A 657 -10.71 -4.50 -28.01
CA LEU A 657 -9.97 -3.28 -27.71
C LEU A 657 -9.02 -3.56 -26.56
N ALA A 658 -7.79 -3.05 -26.64
CA ALA A 658 -6.79 -3.23 -25.61
C ALA A 658 -5.90 -1.99 -25.50
N ILE A 659 -5.38 -1.72 -24.31
CA ILE A 659 -4.28 -0.76 -24.14
C ILE A 659 -3.00 -1.59 -24.11
N GLY A 660 -2.03 -1.27 -24.96
CA GLY A 660 -0.70 -1.90 -24.95
C GLY A 660 0.17 -1.38 -23.79
N LEU A 661 1.28 -2.06 -23.52
CA LEU A 661 2.27 -1.58 -22.52
C LEU A 661 2.87 -0.20 -22.86
N ASP A 662 2.71 0.26 -24.09
CA ASP A 662 3.07 1.60 -24.56
C ASP A 662 2.02 2.68 -24.23
N GLY A 663 0.90 2.30 -23.59
CA GLY A 663 -0.21 3.20 -23.27
C GLY A 663 -1.10 3.57 -24.46
N MET A 664 -0.93 2.91 -25.61
CA MET A 664 -1.74 3.13 -26.81
C MET A 664 -2.93 2.17 -26.89
N VAL A 665 -4.04 2.65 -27.44
CA VAL A 665 -5.21 1.84 -27.76
C VAL A 665 -4.95 1.06 -29.04
N TYR A 666 -5.26 -0.23 -29.01
CA TYR A 666 -5.22 -1.15 -30.14
C TYR A 666 -6.55 -1.84 -30.31
N HIS A 667 -6.91 -2.12 -31.56
CA HIS A 667 -8.14 -2.79 -31.92
C HIS A 667 -7.85 -3.99 -32.83
N GLN A 668 -8.58 -5.09 -32.65
CA GLN A 668 -8.67 -6.17 -33.64
C GLN A 668 -10.06 -6.78 -33.70
N GLN A 669 -10.37 -7.48 -34.80
CA GLN A 669 -11.61 -8.22 -34.96
C GLN A 669 -11.33 -9.73 -34.94
N ARG A 670 -12.20 -10.48 -34.27
CA ARG A 670 -12.40 -11.91 -34.50
C ARG A 670 -13.55 -12.08 -35.48
N ARG A 671 -13.29 -12.66 -36.64
CA ARG A 671 -14.32 -12.95 -37.64
C ARG A 671 -15.24 -14.08 -37.17
N PRO A 672 -16.43 -14.24 -37.78
CA PRO A 672 -17.34 -15.34 -37.46
C PRO A 672 -16.70 -16.73 -37.65
N ASP A 673 -15.78 -16.85 -38.61
CA ASP A 673 -14.99 -18.08 -38.86
C ASP A 673 -13.91 -18.37 -37.80
N GLY A 674 -13.71 -17.44 -36.84
CA GLY A 674 -12.75 -17.54 -35.75
C GLY A 674 -11.36 -17.00 -36.06
N SER A 675 -11.08 -16.54 -37.28
CA SER A 675 -9.83 -15.89 -37.63
C SER A 675 -9.71 -14.50 -37.02
N TRP A 676 -8.49 -14.08 -36.69
CA TRP A 676 -8.19 -12.77 -36.12
C TRP A 676 -7.59 -11.84 -37.19
N THR A 677 -7.96 -10.56 -37.19
CA THR A 677 -7.38 -9.58 -38.12
C THR A 677 -5.99 -9.08 -37.70
N GLY A 678 -5.61 -9.33 -36.45
CA GLY A 678 -4.46 -8.72 -35.78
C GLY A 678 -4.74 -7.30 -35.27
N PHE A 679 -4.03 -6.91 -34.23
CA PHE A 679 -4.12 -5.59 -33.61
C PHE A 679 -3.67 -4.48 -34.56
N ARG A 680 -4.41 -3.37 -34.55
CA ARG A 680 -4.07 -2.12 -35.23
C ARG A 680 -4.56 -0.94 -34.39
N PRO A 681 -3.79 0.15 -34.28
CA PRO A 681 -4.24 1.32 -33.54
C PRO A 681 -5.33 2.08 -34.31
N PRO A 682 -6.45 2.48 -33.67
CA PRO A 682 -7.34 3.49 -34.22
C PRO A 682 -6.70 4.88 -34.11
N ARG A 683 -7.14 5.82 -34.95
CA ARG A 683 -6.67 7.21 -34.94
C ARG A 683 -7.03 7.88 -33.61
N GLY A 684 -6.12 8.67 -33.05
CA GLY A 684 -6.37 9.48 -31.85
C GLY A 684 -7.16 10.75 -32.12
N VAL A 685 -7.23 11.65 -31.13
CA VAL A 685 -7.94 12.93 -31.24
C VAL A 685 -7.28 13.82 -32.29
N THR A 686 -6.01 14.16 -32.07
CA THR A 686 -5.15 14.93 -32.98
C THR A 686 -3.91 14.14 -33.40
N THR A 687 -3.75 12.92 -32.86
CA THR A 687 -2.58 12.06 -33.02
C THR A 687 -2.87 10.87 -33.95
N PRO A 688 -1.84 10.21 -34.49
CA PRO A 688 -2.01 8.99 -35.28
C PRO A 688 -2.63 7.83 -34.50
N THR A 689 -2.51 7.81 -33.18
CA THR A 689 -3.02 6.76 -32.29
C THR A 689 -3.58 7.36 -31.00
N MET A 690 -4.65 6.76 -30.46
CA MET A 690 -5.23 7.15 -29.18
C MET A 690 -4.41 6.59 -28.02
N GLY A 691 -3.94 7.44 -27.11
CA GLY A 691 -3.37 7.01 -25.83
C GLY A 691 -4.45 7.03 -24.74
N ALA A 692 -4.48 6.02 -23.87
CA ALA A 692 -5.52 5.88 -22.85
C ALA A 692 -5.04 5.11 -21.61
N SER A 693 -5.75 5.28 -20.48
CA SER A 693 -5.54 4.55 -19.23
C SER A 693 -6.69 3.58 -18.91
N ALA A 694 -7.87 3.78 -19.47
CA ALA A 694 -9.01 2.86 -19.39
C ALA A 694 -9.80 2.88 -20.70
N ILE A 695 -10.51 1.78 -20.99
CA ILE A 695 -11.27 1.62 -22.24
C ILE A 695 -12.56 0.82 -22.01
N GLY A 696 -13.50 1.00 -22.92
CA GLY A 696 -14.71 0.17 -23.05
C GLY A 696 -15.19 0.12 -24.49
N ILE A 697 -15.87 -0.95 -24.87
CA ILE A 697 -16.43 -1.14 -26.21
C ILE A 697 -17.80 -1.81 -26.14
N ALA A 698 -18.74 -1.36 -26.97
CA ALA A 698 -20.06 -1.97 -27.10
C ALA A 698 -20.48 -2.06 -28.57
N GLY A 699 -21.02 -3.21 -28.99
CA GLY A 699 -21.61 -3.39 -30.31
C GLY A 699 -23.06 -2.92 -30.32
N THR A 700 -23.46 -2.16 -31.33
CA THR A 700 -24.85 -1.70 -31.51
C THR A 700 -25.59 -2.53 -32.57
N PRO A 701 -26.93 -2.55 -32.55
CA PRO A 701 -27.73 -3.33 -33.50
C PRO A 701 -27.51 -2.99 -34.98
N ASP A 702 -27.05 -1.77 -35.29
CA ASP A 702 -26.71 -1.33 -36.64
C ASP A 702 -25.36 -1.87 -37.16
N GLY A 703 -24.66 -2.66 -36.35
CA GLY A 703 -23.35 -3.23 -36.68
C GLY A 703 -22.17 -2.30 -36.43
N SER A 704 -22.38 -1.12 -35.84
CA SER A 704 -21.28 -0.26 -35.39
C SER A 704 -20.77 -0.66 -34.01
N ALA A 705 -19.52 -0.30 -33.69
CA ALA A 705 -18.96 -0.46 -32.36
C ALA A 705 -18.66 0.91 -31.75
N GLN A 706 -19.22 1.15 -30.56
CA GLN A 706 -19.06 2.36 -29.78
C GLN A 706 -17.91 2.15 -28.81
N VAL A 707 -16.90 3.00 -28.89
CA VAL A 707 -15.68 2.94 -28.08
C VAL A 707 -15.63 4.12 -27.13
N VAL A 708 -15.26 3.86 -25.88
CA VAL A 708 -14.92 4.89 -24.90
C VAL A 708 -13.53 4.67 -24.37
N ALA A 709 -12.83 5.75 -24.07
CA ALA A 709 -11.51 5.73 -23.48
C ALA A 709 -11.36 6.84 -22.44
N VAL A 710 -10.72 6.55 -21.32
CA VAL A 710 -10.12 7.58 -20.49
C VAL A 710 -8.79 7.92 -21.13
N GLY A 711 -8.72 9.09 -21.75
CA GLY A 711 -7.49 9.60 -22.35
C GLY A 711 -6.43 9.83 -21.28
N LEU A 712 -5.18 9.97 -21.70
CA LEU A 712 -4.06 10.23 -20.78
C LEU A 712 -4.11 11.63 -20.13
N ASP A 713 -5.06 12.46 -20.57
CA ASP A 713 -5.47 13.71 -19.95
C ASP A 713 -6.51 13.53 -18.83
N GLY A 714 -6.87 12.27 -18.51
CA GLY A 714 -7.86 11.90 -17.51
C GLY A 714 -9.31 12.10 -17.94
N ARG A 715 -9.57 12.48 -19.19
CA ARG A 715 -10.92 12.80 -19.69
C ARG A 715 -11.52 11.64 -20.45
N ILE A 716 -12.85 11.57 -20.51
CA ILE A 716 -13.55 10.55 -21.28
C ILE A 716 -13.75 10.99 -22.73
N TRP A 717 -13.28 10.15 -23.64
CA TRP A 717 -13.39 10.30 -25.08
C TRP A 717 -14.22 9.17 -25.67
N HIS A 718 -14.99 9.48 -26.70
CA HIS A 718 -15.88 8.58 -27.43
C HIS A 718 -15.48 8.48 -28.90
N ASN A 719 -15.64 7.30 -29.48
CA ASN A 719 -15.31 7.02 -30.86
C ASN A 719 -16.24 5.95 -31.45
N VAL A 720 -16.43 5.94 -32.78
CA VAL A 720 -17.29 4.98 -33.46
C VAL A 720 -16.51 4.26 -34.56
N ARG A 721 -16.52 2.94 -34.51
CA ARG A 721 -16.17 2.09 -35.66
C ARG A 721 -17.46 1.76 -36.42
N ARG A 722 -17.56 2.19 -37.67
CA ARG A 722 -18.70 1.90 -38.54
C ARG A 722 -18.67 0.44 -39.03
N PRO A 723 -19.81 -0.10 -39.52
CA PRO A 723 -19.87 -1.46 -40.07
C PRO A 723 -18.88 -1.69 -41.22
N ASP A 724 -18.62 -0.65 -42.02
CA ASP A 724 -17.64 -0.68 -43.12
C ASP A 724 -16.16 -0.71 -42.67
N GLY A 725 -15.92 -0.67 -41.35
CA GLY A 725 -14.60 -0.67 -40.74
C GLY A 725 -13.92 0.69 -40.64
N SER A 726 -14.54 1.76 -41.16
CA SER A 726 -14.07 3.13 -40.97
C SER A 726 -14.30 3.60 -39.53
N TRP A 727 -13.48 4.54 -39.09
CA TRP A 727 -13.55 5.12 -37.74
C TRP A 727 -13.91 6.60 -37.80
N THR A 728 -14.69 7.09 -36.83
CA THR A 728 -14.72 8.52 -36.55
C THR A 728 -13.43 8.96 -35.85
N PRO A 729 -13.18 10.26 -35.64
CA PRO A 729 -12.22 10.71 -34.64
C PRO A 729 -12.74 10.51 -33.22
N PHE A 730 -11.85 10.52 -32.21
CA PHE A 730 -12.27 10.60 -30.81
C PHE A 730 -12.84 12.00 -30.51
N ALA A 731 -14.02 12.03 -29.91
CA ALA A 731 -14.71 13.25 -29.48
C ALA A 731 -14.98 13.20 -27.98
N GLN A 732 -14.94 14.34 -27.31
CA GLN A 732 -15.10 14.41 -25.86
C GLN A 732 -16.55 14.11 -25.44
N ILE A 733 -16.73 13.36 -24.35
CA ILE A 733 -18.04 13.18 -23.69
C ILE A 733 -18.28 14.33 -22.71
N PRO A 734 -19.47 14.97 -22.71
CA PRO A 734 -19.80 16.03 -21.75
C PRO A 734 -19.97 15.50 -20.32
N GLY A 735 -19.46 16.26 -19.36
CA GLY A 735 -19.57 15.98 -17.93
C GLY A 735 -20.89 16.45 -17.30
N PRO A 736 -20.96 16.58 -15.97
CA PRO A 736 -22.22 16.77 -15.25
C PRO A 736 -22.99 18.04 -15.57
N ASN A 737 -22.32 19.13 -15.91
CA ASN A 737 -22.95 20.38 -16.35
C ASN A 737 -23.27 20.41 -17.86
N GLY A 738 -23.09 19.29 -18.56
CA GLY A 738 -23.37 19.14 -19.97
C GLY A 738 -22.37 19.83 -20.91
N ARG A 739 -21.26 20.36 -20.39
CA ARG A 739 -20.24 21.08 -21.18
C ARG A 739 -18.81 20.70 -20.82
N ASP A 740 -18.49 20.60 -19.53
CA ASP A 740 -17.12 20.45 -19.06
C ASP A 740 -16.63 19.00 -19.15
N PRO A 741 -15.31 18.77 -19.23
CA PRO A 741 -14.76 17.42 -19.15
C PRO A 741 -15.08 16.75 -17.82
N PHE A 742 -15.31 15.43 -17.86
CA PHE A 742 -15.40 14.61 -16.66
C PHE A 742 -14.08 13.85 -16.42
N PRO A 743 -13.39 14.09 -15.30
CA PRO A 743 -12.20 13.34 -14.93
C PRO A 743 -12.58 11.95 -14.41
N ALA A 744 -12.09 10.90 -15.05
CA ALA A 744 -12.41 9.52 -14.72
C ALA A 744 -11.16 8.65 -14.56
N GLY A 745 -11.21 7.70 -13.63
CA GLY A 745 -10.19 6.65 -13.47
C GLY A 745 -10.58 5.33 -14.16
N GLN A 746 -11.88 5.12 -14.41
CA GLN A 746 -12.41 3.96 -15.12
C GLN A 746 -13.59 4.37 -16.00
N VAL A 747 -13.79 3.66 -17.10
CA VAL A 747 -14.96 3.83 -17.99
C VAL A 747 -15.39 2.48 -18.57
N ARG A 748 -16.70 2.28 -18.73
CA ARG A 748 -17.32 1.17 -19.45
C ARG A 748 -18.51 1.66 -20.27
N ILE A 749 -18.88 0.91 -21.29
CA ILE A 749 -20.02 1.22 -22.17
C ILE A 749 -20.79 -0.06 -22.48
N THR A 750 -22.11 0.06 -22.60
CA THR A 750 -22.99 -0.98 -23.14
C THR A 750 -24.00 -0.37 -24.11
N ALA A 751 -24.56 -1.20 -25.00
CA ALA A 751 -25.61 -0.79 -25.94
C ALA A 751 -26.97 -1.42 -25.58
N LEU A 752 -28.03 -0.71 -25.90
CA LEU A 752 -29.42 -1.17 -25.87
C LEU A 752 -29.91 -1.48 -27.29
N ARG A 753 -31.02 -2.21 -27.39
CA ARG A 753 -31.61 -2.64 -28.69
C ARG A 753 -32.18 -1.48 -29.51
N ASP A 754 -32.49 -0.37 -28.88
CA ASP A 754 -32.96 0.86 -29.54
C ASP A 754 -31.82 1.70 -30.13
N GLY A 755 -30.56 1.26 -29.98
CA GLY A 755 -29.36 1.98 -30.42
C GLY A 755 -28.83 2.99 -29.42
N THR A 756 -29.48 3.18 -28.27
CA THR A 756 -28.95 3.98 -27.17
C THR A 756 -27.73 3.27 -26.57
N THR A 757 -26.70 4.02 -26.19
CA THR A 757 -25.58 3.46 -25.41
C THR A 757 -25.45 4.13 -24.06
N HIS A 758 -25.11 3.32 -23.06
CA HIS A 758 -24.99 3.73 -21.67
C HIS A 758 -23.53 3.64 -21.27
N VAL A 759 -22.96 4.75 -20.81
CA VAL A 759 -21.59 4.84 -20.32
C VAL A 759 -21.63 4.94 -18.81
N THR A 760 -20.81 4.13 -18.13
CA THR A 760 -20.54 4.27 -16.70
C THR A 760 -19.09 4.66 -16.51
N ALA A 761 -18.82 5.51 -15.53
CA ALA A 761 -17.47 5.98 -15.24
C ALA A 761 -17.27 6.15 -13.74
N VAL A 762 -16.09 5.78 -13.25
CA VAL A 762 -15.68 6.08 -11.87
C VAL A 762 -14.84 7.34 -11.91
N SER A 763 -15.24 8.34 -11.12
CA SER A 763 -14.47 9.59 -10.97
C SER A 763 -13.04 9.31 -10.52
N ALA A 764 -12.08 10.10 -11.03
CA ALA A 764 -10.67 9.94 -10.68
C ALA A 764 -10.34 10.39 -9.23
N GLY A 765 -11.28 11.06 -8.59
CA GLY A 765 -11.22 11.72 -7.28
C GLY A 765 -12.29 12.79 -7.23
#